data_AF-A0A093ZK51-F1
#
_entry.id   AF-A0A093ZK51-F1
#
_cell.length_a   1.000
_cell.length_b   1.000
_cell.length_c   1.000
_cell.angle_alpha   90.00
_cell.angle_beta   90.00
_cell.angle_gamma   90.00
#
_symmetry.space_group_name_H-M   'P 1'
#
loop_
_entity.id
_entity.type
_entity.pdbx_description
1 polymer ?
#
loop_
_entity_poly.entity_id
_entity_poly.type
_entity_poly.pdbx_seq_one_letter_code
_entity_poly.pdbx_strand_id
1 'polypeptide(L)'
;MSDKSASLSGKESLGTLDATIKTSLQPDIENGSVQNQVRDTQLLEQIGYKQEFRREFTRWSTLSYAISVMGVLGSVPATIATPLASGGLATPVWCWFTGTFFAMSIALSVAELVSAYPTAGGMYFVTKYVVPEEYVPIASWVIGWSNFLGQTAGVASVAYSVGQMMLAMVAMGSGFNEETSTFGYSPTAEHTVAASIGCLVLMGIICSFPTLWLHKVFMWFAPINILASIAMCIALLVLTPDKHTAADVFGQVTDGSGWNSKGFSFLIGFLSVSWTMTDYDATTHISEETQDAAIRGPVAITQAVIVSGVIGLMLNITFAFCAGDLSETLASGTGNPVTQIIFNGVGSRGGIALWVWVVLIQFCTGCSAMLADTRMCYAFSRDGALPYSDLFSKVNKKTRTPVNSVWLVVVLCCLLNLIALGSPQTINSIFGITAPALDCSYMAVVALRLYFGNHLKARNIRRGPFTLGRYQKPINFIAIVWTAFITVILFFPTAYPVTTLNMNYAVVVAVGLGVFALSWWWLGARRTYIGIAFLDQREASRMKDEKSQNRELDTSELPKRMLDTALSNDKRGNNCQRNSILCDGYPVAVSYRQHQSHSPRRNASQVLQHDESIQPTGYAFGGEEDGADLFDRDLGFLLEGDNGLLWRAMGVQETNQPVGMEEFGPSFNQLIEADHPILNPELPVEAPMISRASSRPMTWSTIVPTQIPRNGILNDLPFLLDNVNTSIERQLFSHFTNMTSRILTLSSDRFNPLTSIIVPIASKDQMVMHSLLCLAGSHLVSISEEGSIQSINSEKNRLHDLATRRHSLRVQILEQREGPQSPQELESVLASALLLCLYEICEGSGDATWSIHLDTARKLISWAASKPTSGEPESISSIRVAPQFRPEINRFLLEFFIYHDTLATVTVASCPSLISSSRSLRQESNIVQDAYVVGVNDGLCDLISRIADLRSQAVAAPQQNGDILCEAVVIWDDLANWHPKSTDSDQRLIGSLYQWALFIWLYCIVHPDGMADVKLQTGVKRAIEDLEKIQTASGIFSCLLFPLFIIGTASIEKNDRKVVKSRFQSLAAWSGLGNVKIAQRIVQNSWENFDKAVPRSWDWIAQMEHHRISVPIT
;
A
#
# COMPACT_ATOMS: atom_id res chain seq x y z
N MET A 1 1.74 -71.95 23.65
CA MET A 1 2.40 -70.82 24.33
C MET A 1 3.45 -70.31 23.38
N SER A 2 3.35 -69.08 22.88
CA SER A 2 4.23 -68.55 21.85
C SER A 2 4.55 -67.06 22.07
N ASP A 3 5.53 -66.59 21.32
CA ASP A 3 5.75 -65.21 20.87
C ASP A 3 5.98 -64.09 21.91
N LYS A 4 7.28 -63.84 22.16
CA LYS A 4 7.82 -62.51 22.50
C LYS A 4 9.15 -62.27 21.78
N SER A 5 9.10 -61.66 20.59
CA SER A 5 10.32 -61.24 19.86
C SER A 5 10.05 -60.12 18.85
N ALA A 6 9.71 -58.91 19.33
CA ALA A 6 9.59 -57.72 18.49
C ALA A 6 9.76 -56.41 19.30
N SER A 7 10.97 -55.86 19.37
CA SER A 7 11.22 -54.56 20.05
C SER A 7 12.48 -53.82 19.55
N LEU A 8 12.76 -53.85 18.24
CA LEU A 8 13.90 -53.17 17.61
C LEU A 8 13.53 -52.61 16.21
N SER A 9 12.52 -51.73 16.14
CA SER A 9 12.14 -50.99 14.90
C SER A 9 11.38 -49.69 15.20
N GLY A 10 11.78 -48.95 16.24
CA GLY A 10 10.96 -47.90 16.86
C GLY A 10 11.57 -46.49 16.93
N LYS A 11 12.66 -46.20 16.21
CA LYS A 11 13.39 -44.91 16.34
C LYS A 11 13.56 -44.08 15.08
N GLU A 12 13.36 -44.64 13.88
CA GLU A 12 13.52 -43.87 12.63
C GLU A 12 12.22 -43.20 12.15
N SER A 13 11.05 -43.66 12.60
CA SER A 13 9.74 -43.13 12.20
C SER A 13 9.32 -41.82 12.90
N LEU A 14 9.92 -41.47 14.03
CA LEU A 14 9.62 -40.19 14.70
C LEU A 14 10.28 -38.99 14.03
N GLY A 15 11.50 -39.15 13.48
CA GLY A 15 12.22 -38.06 12.82
C GLY A 15 11.56 -37.60 11.50
N THR A 16 10.94 -38.53 10.77
CA THR A 16 10.26 -38.24 9.51
C THR A 16 8.88 -37.61 9.69
N LEU A 17 8.15 -37.96 10.76
CA LEU A 17 6.87 -37.32 11.08
C LEU A 17 7.05 -35.83 11.42
N ASP A 18 8.01 -35.52 12.30
CA ASP A 18 8.24 -34.14 12.78
C ASP A 18 8.83 -33.22 11.69
N ALA A 19 9.55 -33.79 10.71
CA ALA A 19 9.93 -33.10 9.48
C ALA A 19 8.70 -32.80 8.58
N THR A 20 7.83 -33.79 8.37
CA THR A 20 6.65 -33.66 7.48
C THR A 20 5.64 -32.62 8.00
N ILE A 21 5.45 -32.55 9.32
CA ILE A 21 4.55 -31.56 9.96
C ILE A 21 5.06 -30.12 9.81
N LYS A 22 6.38 -29.92 9.76
CA LYS A 22 6.97 -28.58 9.55
C LYS A 22 6.71 -28.07 8.13
N THR A 23 6.81 -28.93 7.12
CA THR A 23 6.61 -28.55 5.71
C THR A 23 5.16 -28.15 5.40
N SER A 24 4.16 -28.76 6.05
CA SER A 24 2.74 -28.45 5.81
C SER A 24 2.22 -27.21 6.52
N LEU A 25 2.82 -26.83 7.66
CA LEU A 25 2.48 -25.58 8.38
C LEU A 25 3.11 -24.32 7.76
N GLN A 26 4.13 -24.48 6.92
CA GLN A 26 4.91 -23.37 6.37
C GLN A 26 4.18 -22.47 5.35
N PRO A 27 3.37 -22.97 4.39
CA PRO A 27 2.66 -22.11 3.43
C PRO A 27 1.59 -21.21 4.09
N ASP A 28 0.89 -21.71 5.11
CA ASP A 28 -0.13 -20.92 5.83
C ASP A 28 0.49 -19.75 6.62
N ILE A 29 1.67 -19.97 7.20
CA ILE A 29 2.44 -18.93 7.89
C ILE A 29 2.94 -17.87 6.91
N GLU A 30 3.41 -18.27 5.72
CA GLU A 30 3.75 -17.33 4.65
C GLU A 30 2.53 -16.48 4.22
N ASN A 31 1.42 -17.13 3.90
CA ASN A 31 0.22 -16.46 3.39
C ASN A 31 -0.32 -15.44 4.39
N GLY A 32 -0.37 -15.79 5.68
CA GLY A 32 -0.70 -14.85 6.75
C GLY A 32 0.31 -13.68 6.83
N SER A 33 1.61 -13.95 6.71
CA SER A 33 2.63 -12.90 6.75
C SER A 33 2.52 -11.89 5.59
N VAL A 34 2.20 -12.37 4.38
CA VAL A 34 2.09 -11.56 3.16
C VAL A 34 0.82 -10.70 3.18
N GLN A 35 -0.32 -11.26 3.59
CA GLN A 35 -1.56 -10.50 3.75
C GLN A 35 -1.45 -9.42 4.84
N ASN A 36 -0.72 -9.72 5.92
CA ASN A 36 -0.46 -8.76 6.99
C ASN A 36 0.49 -7.63 6.57
N GLN A 37 1.51 -7.91 5.75
CA GLN A 37 2.37 -6.87 5.19
C GLN A 37 1.59 -5.87 4.33
N VAL A 38 0.72 -6.34 3.41
CA VAL A 38 -0.11 -5.44 2.58
C VAL A 38 -1.12 -4.66 3.41
N ARG A 39 -1.71 -5.26 4.45
CA ARG A 39 -2.58 -4.56 5.40
C ARG A 39 -1.84 -3.41 6.12
N ASP A 40 -0.59 -3.62 6.53
CA ASP A 40 0.22 -2.56 7.15
C ASP A 40 0.69 -1.51 6.13
N THR A 41 0.92 -1.86 4.87
CA THR A 41 1.24 -0.88 3.81
C THR A 41 0.05 0.02 3.52
N GLN A 42 -1.13 -0.57 3.34
CA GLN A 42 -2.40 0.17 3.23
C GLN A 42 -2.68 1.03 4.46
N LEU A 43 -2.27 0.61 5.66
CA LEU A 43 -2.37 1.40 6.89
C LEU A 43 -1.45 2.63 6.87
N LEU A 44 -0.20 2.50 6.40
CA LEU A 44 0.73 3.64 6.23
C LEU A 44 0.22 4.61 5.15
N GLU A 45 -0.27 4.09 4.03
CA GLU A 45 -0.85 4.90 2.94
C GLU A 45 -2.10 5.67 3.42
N GLN A 46 -3.00 5.01 4.16
CA GLN A 46 -4.20 5.63 4.76
C GLN A 46 -3.92 6.73 5.80
N ILE A 47 -2.68 6.85 6.29
CA ILE A 47 -2.27 7.91 7.21
C ILE A 47 -1.26 8.90 6.57
N GLY A 48 -0.98 8.74 5.27
CA GLY A 48 -0.27 9.72 4.44
C GLY A 48 1.23 9.47 4.25
N TYR A 49 1.72 8.24 4.44
CA TYR A 49 3.11 7.87 4.14
C TYR A 49 3.22 6.68 3.21
N LYS A 50 4.16 6.76 2.26
CA LYS A 50 4.66 5.63 1.48
C LYS A 50 5.68 4.85 2.29
N GLN A 51 5.63 3.52 2.25
CA GLN A 51 6.63 2.67 2.91
C GLN A 51 7.97 2.74 2.19
N GLU A 52 9.03 3.23 2.86
CA GLU A 52 10.39 3.26 2.30
C GLU A 52 11.29 2.13 2.81
N PHE A 53 11.04 1.63 4.02
CA PHE A 53 11.84 0.58 4.66
C PHE A 53 11.35 -0.85 4.35
N ARG A 54 12.18 -1.85 4.68
CA ARG A 54 11.84 -3.27 4.55
C ARG A 54 11.39 -3.86 5.88
N ARG A 55 10.30 -4.64 5.85
CA ARG A 55 9.68 -5.27 7.03
C ARG A 55 10.40 -6.55 7.47
N GLU A 56 11.66 -6.42 7.86
CA GLU A 56 12.49 -7.55 8.31
C GLU A 56 12.22 -7.93 9.78
N PHE A 57 11.69 -7.05 10.63
CA PHE A 57 11.46 -7.35 12.05
C PHE A 57 10.28 -8.32 12.27
N THR A 58 10.61 -9.49 12.84
CA THR A 58 9.67 -10.55 13.23
C THR A 58 9.14 -10.36 14.66
N ARG A 59 8.09 -11.11 15.04
CA ARG A 59 7.50 -11.10 16.41
C ARG A 59 8.55 -11.17 17.52
N TRP A 60 9.52 -12.08 17.38
CA TRP A 60 10.56 -12.27 18.37
C TRP A 60 11.59 -11.14 18.39
N SER A 61 12.03 -10.63 17.23
CA SER A 61 12.98 -9.51 17.22
C SER A 61 12.36 -8.19 17.67
N THR A 62 11.08 -7.93 17.40
CA THR A 62 10.39 -6.70 17.87
C THR A 62 10.27 -6.70 19.40
N LEU A 63 9.92 -7.85 20.00
CA LEU A 63 9.91 -8.03 21.45
C LEU A 63 11.31 -7.93 22.05
N SER A 64 12.29 -8.59 21.42
CA SER A 64 13.68 -8.60 21.91
C SER A 64 14.33 -7.21 21.85
N TYR A 65 14.04 -6.43 20.80
CA TYR A 65 14.41 -5.02 20.69
C TYR A 65 13.77 -4.17 21.79
N ALA A 66 12.45 -4.30 22.04
CA ALA A 66 11.80 -3.55 23.10
C ALA A 66 12.37 -3.86 24.51
N ILE A 67 12.73 -5.12 24.77
CA ILE A 67 13.44 -5.53 26.00
C ILE A 67 14.88 -4.98 26.04
N SER A 68 15.57 -4.88 24.90
CA SER A 68 16.95 -4.36 24.86
C SER A 68 17.03 -2.85 25.09
N VAL A 69 16.01 -2.08 24.72
CA VAL A 69 15.91 -0.63 25.02
C VAL A 69 15.91 -0.38 26.54
N MET A 70 15.27 -1.25 27.34
CA MET A 70 15.26 -1.12 28.81
C MET A 70 16.52 -1.70 29.48
N GLY A 71 17.18 -2.68 28.85
CA GLY A 71 18.60 -2.97 29.11
C GLY A 71 18.99 -3.45 30.51
N VAL A 72 18.04 -3.95 31.31
CA VAL A 72 18.13 -3.94 32.78
C VAL A 72 19.42 -4.41 33.45
N LEU A 73 20.17 -5.39 32.93
CA LEU A 73 21.46 -5.75 33.53
C LEU A 73 22.53 -4.67 33.40
N GLY A 74 22.48 -3.84 32.35
CA GLY A 74 23.31 -2.64 32.21
C GLY A 74 22.68 -1.45 32.94
N SER A 75 21.38 -1.22 32.72
CA SER A 75 20.72 -0.01 33.20
C SER A 75 20.61 0.09 34.72
N VAL A 76 20.31 -1.01 35.43
CA VAL A 76 20.20 -0.98 36.90
C VAL A 76 21.55 -0.65 37.57
N PRO A 77 22.68 -1.31 37.21
CA PRO A 77 24.01 -0.90 37.69
C PRO A 77 24.43 0.52 37.29
N ALA A 78 23.92 1.09 36.19
CA ALA A 78 24.19 2.48 35.83
C ALA A 78 23.49 3.48 36.76
N THR A 79 22.30 3.16 37.29
CA THR A 79 21.43 4.13 37.98
C THR A 79 21.28 3.93 39.49
N ILE A 80 21.49 2.72 40.02
CA ILE A 80 21.19 2.35 41.42
C ILE A 80 21.97 3.16 42.48
N ALA A 81 23.06 3.84 42.08
CA ALA A 81 23.80 4.74 42.95
C ALA A 81 22.91 5.82 43.60
N THR A 82 21.93 6.37 42.86
CA THR A 82 21.05 7.44 43.36
C THR A 82 20.12 6.96 44.49
N PRO A 83 19.26 5.94 44.31
CA PRO A 83 18.38 5.45 45.39
C PRO A 83 19.14 4.91 46.61
N LEU A 84 20.31 4.29 46.42
CA LEU A 84 21.17 3.85 47.52
C LEU A 84 21.70 5.05 48.33
N ALA A 85 22.22 6.08 47.66
CA ALA A 85 22.75 7.27 48.32
C ALA A 85 21.66 8.14 48.96
N SER A 86 20.49 8.30 48.32
CA SER A 86 19.42 9.15 48.85
C SER A 86 18.69 8.50 50.02
N GLY A 87 18.36 7.20 49.92
CA GLY A 87 17.41 6.55 50.83
C GLY A 87 17.77 5.14 51.30
N GLY A 88 18.99 4.64 51.06
CA GLY A 88 19.46 3.36 51.61
C GLY A 88 18.82 2.12 50.96
N LEU A 89 18.99 0.95 51.58
CA LEU A 89 18.78 -0.36 50.95
C LEU A 89 17.35 -0.64 50.49
N ALA A 90 16.33 -0.15 51.20
CA ALA A 90 14.92 -0.40 50.84
C ALA A 90 14.42 0.50 49.70
N THR A 91 15.08 1.63 49.46
CA THR A 91 14.69 2.61 48.43
C THR A 91 14.79 2.05 47.01
N PRO A 92 15.91 1.46 46.53
CA PRO A 92 15.98 0.92 45.16
C PRO A 92 14.93 -0.17 44.90
N VAL A 93 14.65 -1.03 45.88
CA VAL A 93 13.67 -2.12 45.75
C VAL A 93 12.24 -1.56 45.58
N TRP A 94 11.79 -0.70 46.50
CA TRP A 94 10.41 -0.22 46.49
C TRP A 94 10.16 0.87 45.45
N CYS A 95 11.12 1.75 45.16
CA CYS A 95 11.03 2.69 44.04
C CYS A 95 10.93 1.93 42.71
N TRP A 96 11.72 0.87 42.52
CA TRP A 96 11.63 0.06 41.31
C TRP A 96 10.27 -0.61 41.15
N PHE A 97 9.76 -1.28 42.20
CA PHE A 97 8.46 -1.95 42.18
C PHE A 97 7.30 -0.98 41.90
N THR A 98 7.23 0.13 42.63
CA THR A 98 6.14 1.11 42.47
C THR A 98 6.28 1.91 41.18
N GLY A 99 7.51 2.25 40.77
CA GLY A 99 7.78 2.92 39.50
C GLY A 99 7.41 2.04 38.31
N THR A 100 7.74 0.74 38.33
CA THR A 100 7.30 -0.24 37.32
C THR A 100 5.78 -0.25 37.15
N PHE A 101 5.03 -0.20 38.25
CA PHE A 101 3.57 -0.21 38.22
C PHE A 101 2.98 1.02 37.52
N PHE A 102 3.54 2.21 37.76
CA PHE A 102 3.08 3.45 37.10
C PHE A 102 3.66 3.64 35.69
N ALA A 103 4.90 3.21 35.43
CA ALA A 103 5.50 3.08 34.10
C ALA A 103 4.59 2.28 33.16
N MET A 104 4.01 1.18 33.66
CA MET A 104 3.02 0.39 32.91
C MET A 104 1.78 1.18 32.49
N SER A 105 1.36 2.22 33.23
CA SER A 105 0.24 3.08 32.83
C SER A 105 0.60 4.02 31.66
N ILE A 106 1.83 4.52 31.62
CA ILE A 106 2.37 5.26 30.47
C ILE A 106 2.45 4.31 29.27
N ALA A 107 3.09 3.16 29.44
CA ALA A 107 3.30 2.15 28.41
C ALA A 107 2.00 1.64 27.77
N LEU A 108 0.95 1.40 28.56
CA LEU A 108 -0.37 1.01 28.07
C LEU A 108 -1.07 2.14 27.31
N SER A 109 -0.94 3.39 27.78
CA SER A 109 -1.46 4.57 27.09
C SER A 109 -0.78 4.79 25.73
N VAL A 110 0.55 4.62 25.71
CA VAL A 110 1.41 4.66 24.52
C VAL A 110 1.05 3.52 23.55
N ALA A 111 0.95 2.28 24.02
CA ALA A 111 0.64 1.10 23.22
C ALA A 111 -0.69 1.24 22.44
N GLU A 112 -1.74 1.79 23.03
CA GLU A 112 -3.00 2.04 22.31
C GLU A 112 -2.83 3.05 21.15
N LEU A 113 -1.96 4.06 21.31
CA LEU A 113 -1.64 5.02 20.26
C LEU A 113 -0.81 4.38 19.14
N VAL A 114 0.21 3.58 19.49
CA VAL A 114 1.02 2.79 18.53
C VAL A 114 0.13 1.86 17.71
N SER A 115 -0.84 1.23 18.34
CA SER A 115 -1.77 0.30 17.66
C SER A 115 -2.67 0.99 16.65
N ALA A 116 -3.05 2.25 16.90
CA ALA A 116 -3.88 3.04 16.00
C ALA A 116 -3.09 3.70 14.86
N TYR A 117 -1.85 4.13 15.12
CA TYR A 117 -1.02 4.94 14.23
C TYR A 117 0.46 4.48 14.19
N PRO A 118 0.76 3.27 13.69
CA PRO A 118 2.11 2.69 13.72
C PRO A 118 3.03 3.32 12.65
N THR A 119 3.55 4.52 12.89
CA THR A 119 4.50 5.23 12.01
C THR A 119 5.85 5.45 12.68
N ALA A 120 6.90 5.62 11.87
CA ALA A 120 8.23 6.01 12.36
C ALA A 120 8.24 7.38 13.07
N GLY A 121 7.23 8.22 12.82
CA GLY A 121 7.03 9.51 13.50
C GLY A 121 6.37 9.43 14.89
N GLY A 122 6.13 8.23 15.41
CA GLY A 122 5.78 7.98 16.82
C GLY A 122 4.74 8.93 17.41
N MET A 123 5.04 9.48 18.59
CA MET A 123 4.10 10.32 19.33
C MET A 123 3.87 11.71 18.74
N TYR A 124 4.86 12.30 18.04
CA TYR A 124 4.62 13.58 17.36
C TYR A 124 3.66 13.40 16.17
N PHE A 125 3.70 12.27 15.46
CA PHE A 125 2.73 11.92 14.42
C PHE A 125 1.29 11.83 14.93
N VAL A 126 1.08 11.19 16.08
CA VAL A 126 -0.24 11.01 16.70
C VAL A 126 -0.97 12.34 16.96
N THR A 127 -0.24 13.45 17.16
CA THR A 127 -0.83 14.78 17.39
C THR A 127 -1.85 15.18 16.31
N LYS A 128 -1.60 14.82 15.04
CA LYS A 128 -2.48 15.09 13.89
C LYS A 128 -3.91 14.58 14.06
N TYR A 129 -4.10 13.53 14.87
CA TYR A 129 -5.39 12.87 15.07
C TYR A 129 -6.02 13.13 16.45
N VAL A 130 -5.28 13.74 17.38
CA VAL A 130 -5.75 14.03 18.75
C VAL A 130 -5.86 15.53 19.06
N VAL A 131 -5.67 16.38 18.06
CA VAL A 131 -5.70 17.85 18.15
C VAL A 131 -6.47 18.46 16.95
N PRO A 132 -7.22 19.57 17.10
CA PRO A 132 -7.78 20.33 15.97
C PRO A 132 -6.69 20.94 15.07
N GLU A 133 -6.98 21.08 13.77
CA GLU A 133 -5.97 21.40 12.74
C GLU A 133 -5.15 22.67 13.01
N GLU A 134 -5.79 23.71 13.53
CA GLU A 134 -5.16 24.98 13.93
C GLU A 134 -3.97 24.80 14.88
N TYR A 135 -4.03 23.80 15.75
CA TYR A 135 -3.04 23.53 16.78
C TYR A 135 -2.11 22.36 16.44
N VAL A 136 -2.39 21.58 15.38
CA VAL A 136 -1.55 20.44 14.97
C VAL A 136 -0.10 20.87 14.71
N PRO A 137 0.21 21.92 13.91
CA PRO A 137 1.61 22.27 13.60
C PRO A 137 2.43 22.67 14.83
N ILE A 138 1.86 23.42 15.78
CA ILE A 138 2.58 23.81 17.01
C ILE A 138 2.68 22.65 18.02
N ALA A 139 1.64 21.80 18.12
CA ALA A 139 1.67 20.62 18.98
C ALA A 139 2.70 19.59 18.49
N SER A 140 2.69 19.26 17.18
CA SER A 140 3.67 18.35 16.60
C SER A 140 5.10 18.87 16.70
N TRP A 141 5.30 20.19 16.52
CA TRP A 141 6.60 20.83 16.67
C TRP A 141 7.16 20.68 18.09
N VAL A 142 6.41 21.09 19.12
CA VAL A 142 6.87 21.05 20.51
C VAL A 142 7.07 19.59 20.99
N ILE A 143 6.15 18.70 20.66
CA ILE A 143 6.21 17.29 21.06
C ILE A 143 7.35 16.56 20.33
N GLY A 144 7.53 16.82 19.03
CA GLY A 144 8.61 16.26 18.23
C GLY A 144 10.00 16.70 18.69
N TRP A 145 10.21 18.00 18.97
CA TRP A 145 11.48 18.49 19.50
C TRP A 145 11.75 18.00 20.93
N SER A 146 10.73 17.89 21.79
CA SER A 146 10.88 17.32 23.14
C SER A 146 11.25 15.84 23.11
N ASN A 147 10.64 15.07 22.20
CA ASN A 147 10.91 13.65 22.02
C ASN A 147 12.31 13.43 21.40
N PHE A 148 12.64 14.11 20.29
CA PHE A 148 13.94 13.99 19.61
C PHE A 148 15.11 14.37 20.53
N LEU A 149 15.09 15.55 21.13
CA LEU A 149 16.18 16.00 22.01
C LEU A 149 16.25 15.19 23.31
N GLY A 150 15.12 14.62 23.76
CA GLY A 150 15.08 13.62 24.82
C GLY A 150 15.78 12.31 24.42
N GLN A 151 15.47 11.74 23.25
CA GLN A 151 16.10 10.51 22.76
C GLN A 151 17.61 10.70 22.57
N THR A 152 18.05 11.78 21.93
CA THR A 152 19.48 12.09 21.74
C THR A 152 20.21 12.27 23.08
N ALA A 153 19.60 12.94 24.07
CA ALA A 153 20.17 13.02 25.42
C ALA A 153 20.24 11.65 26.14
N GLY A 154 19.28 10.75 25.87
CA GLY A 154 19.29 9.37 26.34
C GLY A 154 20.40 8.52 25.71
N VAL A 155 20.56 8.58 24.39
CA VAL A 155 21.63 7.87 23.67
C VAL A 155 23.02 8.34 24.14
N ALA A 156 23.20 9.66 24.29
CA ALA A 156 24.40 10.25 24.87
C ALA A 156 24.67 9.74 26.30
N SER A 157 23.63 9.72 27.15
CA SER A 157 23.68 9.21 28.52
C SER A 157 24.08 7.73 28.61
N VAL A 158 23.46 6.88 27.78
CA VAL A 158 23.75 5.44 27.73
C VAL A 158 25.19 5.21 27.25
N ALA A 159 25.67 5.90 26.21
CA ALA A 159 27.05 5.73 25.75
C ALA A 159 28.09 6.27 26.76
N TYR A 160 27.73 7.31 27.52
CA TYR A 160 28.55 7.80 28.63
C TYR A 160 28.62 6.78 29.77
N SER A 161 27.49 6.15 30.15
CA SER A 161 27.49 5.12 31.18
C SER A 161 28.21 3.83 30.75
N VAL A 162 28.15 3.43 29.46
CA VAL A 162 29.05 2.39 28.91
C VAL A 162 30.52 2.78 29.13
N GLY A 163 30.89 4.03 28.81
CA GLY A 163 32.25 4.55 29.04
C GLY A 163 32.68 4.44 30.50
N GLN A 164 31.83 4.88 31.45
CA GLN A 164 32.10 4.74 32.88
C GLN A 164 32.25 3.27 33.31
N MET A 165 31.37 2.38 32.86
CA MET A 165 31.41 0.95 33.20
C MET A 165 32.65 0.24 32.62
N MET A 166 33.09 0.62 31.42
CA MET A 166 34.34 0.14 30.83
C MET A 166 35.54 0.55 31.67
N LEU A 167 35.60 1.81 32.13
CA LEU A 167 36.70 2.27 32.98
C LEU A 167 36.64 1.70 34.41
N ALA A 168 35.44 1.44 34.95
CA ALA A 168 35.27 0.74 36.21
C ALA A 168 35.79 -0.72 36.12
N MET A 169 35.65 -1.37 34.95
CA MET A 169 36.28 -2.67 34.68
C MET A 169 37.81 -2.59 34.69
N VAL A 170 38.38 -1.54 34.06
CA VAL A 170 39.83 -1.31 34.05
C VAL A 170 40.35 -1.01 35.46
N ALA A 171 39.62 -0.24 36.27
CA ALA A 171 39.94 -0.03 37.68
C ALA A 171 39.96 -1.36 38.45
N MET A 172 38.91 -2.19 38.33
CA MET A 172 38.85 -3.51 38.98
C MET A 172 39.99 -4.46 38.51
N GLY A 173 40.45 -4.32 37.26
CA GLY A 173 41.57 -5.09 36.70
C GLY A 173 42.97 -4.54 37.00
N SER A 174 43.09 -3.29 37.45
CA SER A 174 44.37 -2.62 37.71
C SER A 174 45.11 -3.09 38.97
N GLY A 175 44.47 -3.96 39.76
CA GLY A 175 44.90 -4.32 41.11
C GLY A 175 44.31 -3.38 42.17
N PHE A 176 44.05 -3.93 43.35
CA PHE A 176 43.58 -3.20 44.53
C PHE A 176 44.69 -3.28 45.59
N ASN A 177 45.03 -2.14 46.19
CA ASN A 177 46.01 -2.10 47.28
C ASN A 177 45.29 -2.05 48.63
N GLU A 178 45.36 -3.14 49.38
CA GLU A 178 44.72 -3.29 50.70
C GLU A 178 45.27 -2.28 51.73
N GLU A 179 46.52 -1.83 51.60
CA GLU A 179 47.12 -0.86 52.55
C GLU A 179 46.58 0.57 52.39
N THR A 180 46.04 0.92 51.20
CA THR A 180 45.53 2.27 50.90
C THR A 180 44.06 2.30 50.48
N SER A 181 43.40 1.15 50.43
CA SER A 181 42.02 0.96 49.94
C SER A 181 41.75 1.58 48.56
N THR A 182 42.74 1.57 47.67
CA THR A 182 42.68 2.19 46.34
C THR A 182 43.03 1.22 45.21
N PHE A 183 42.42 1.45 44.05
CA PHE A 183 42.75 0.77 42.80
C PHE A 183 43.97 1.43 42.13
N GLY A 184 44.76 0.64 41.39
CA GLY A 184 45.93 1.14 40.63
C GLY A 184 45.58 2.09 39.48
N TYR A 185 44.32 2.15 39.07
CA TYR A 185 43.76 3.09 38.09
C TYR A 185 42.44 3.67 38.60
N SER A 186 42.25 4.98 38.38
CA SER A 186 41.00 5.70 38.69
C SER A 186 40.44 6.37 37.42
N PRO A 187 39.12 6.25 37.13
CA PRO A 187 38.52 6.86 35.94
C PRO A 187 38.59 8.40 35.93
N THR A 188 39.11 8.99 34.85
CA THR A 188 39.09 10.45 34.62
C THR A 188 37.93 10.84 33.70
N ALA A 189 37.51 12.11 33.75
CA ALA A 189 36.51 12.66 32.83
C ALA A 189 36.95 12.52 31.36
N GLU A 190 38.21 12.86 31.05
CA GLU A 190 38.80 12.76 29.70
C GLU A 190 38.74 11.34 29.13
N HIS A 191 39.15 10.34 29.91
CA HIS A 191 39.07 8.93 29.50
C HIS A 191 37.61 8.48 29.32
N THR A 192 36.70 8.95 30.18
CA THR A 192 35.26 8.62 30.09
C THR A 192 34.65 9.17 28.81
N VAL A 193 34.96 10.42 28.45
CA VAL A 193 34.54 11.05 27.20
C VAL A 193 35.10 10.31 26.00
N ALA A 194 36.41 10.03 25.98
CA ALA A 194 37.06 9.30 24.89
C ALA A 194 36.43 7.90 24.67
N ALA A 195 36.19 7.14 25.75
CA ALA A 195 35.52 5.86 25.70
C ALA A 195 34.07 6.00 25.17
N SER A 196 33.32 7.00 25.64
CA SER A 196 31.94 7.23 25.19
C SER A 196 31.83 7.66 23.72
N ILE A 197 32.79 8.42 23.19
CA ILE A 197 32.83 8.81 21.78
C ILE A 197 33.17 7.59 20.90
N GLY A 198 34.14 6.76 21.29
CA GLY A 198 34.41 5.50 20.62
C GLY A 198 33.20 4.55 20.63
N CYS A 199 32.47 4.52 21.75
CA CYS A 199 31.22 3.80 21.93
C CYS A 199 30.13 4.28 20.94
N LEU A 200 29.85 5.59 20.89
CA LEU A 200 28.89 6.20 19.96
C LEU A 200 29.23 5.93 18.50
N VAL A 201 30.50 6.01 18.11
CA VAL A 201 30.96 5.71 16.74
C VAL A 201 30.72 4.24 16.39
N LEU A 202 31.03 3.30 17.29
CA LEU A 202 30.76 1.86 17.08
C LEU A 202 29.27 1.55 16.98
N MET A 203 28.45 2.12 17.88
CA MET A 203 26.99 2.02 17.80
C MET A 203 26.45 2.60 16.48
N GLY A 204 26.98 3.74 16.03
CA GLY A 204 26.57 4.40 14.77
C GLY A 204 26.91 3.59 13.52
N ILE A 205 28.06 2.90 13.53
CA ILE A 205 28.41 1.92 12.48
C ILE A 205 27.40 0.77 12.48
N ILE A 206 27.02 0.24 13.65
CA ILE A 206 26.01 -0.82 13.77
C ILE A 206 24.65 -0.35 13.24
N CYS A 207 24.14 0.80 13.71
CA CYS A 207 22.86 1.39 13.28
C CYS A 207 22.82 1.75 11.77
N SER A 208 23.98 1.88 11.12
CA SER A 208 24.11 2.10 9.68
C SER A 208 23.95 0.82 8.84
N PHE A 209 24.08 -0.38 9.42
CA PHE A 209 23.94 -1.65 8.68
C PHE A 209 22.52 -1.87 8.12
N PRO A 210 22.34 -2.72 7.10
CA PRO A 210 21.02 -3.04 6.56
C PRO A 210 20.09 -3.66 7.60
N THR A 211 18.79 -3.38 7.51
CA THR A 211 17.76 -3.84 8.46
C THR A 211 17.78 -5.34 8.74
N LEU A 212 18.11 -6.18 7.75
CA LEU A 212 18.25 -7.64 7.91
C LEU A 212 19.39 -8.04 8.87
N TRP A 213 20.46 -7.25 8.97
CA TRP A 213 21.54 -7.47 9.95
C TRP A 213 21.15 -6.97 11.33
N LEU A 214 20.55 -5.79 11.42
CA LEU A 214 20.00 -5.24 12.68
C LEU A 214 19.02 -6.23 13.32
N HIS A 215 18.04 -6.72 12.54
CA HIS A 215 17.09 -7.75 12.94
C HIS A 215 17.76 -8.99 13.57
N LYS A 216 18.80 -9.54 12.92
CA LYS A 216 19.54 -10.73 13.40
C LYS A 216 20.30 -10.46 14.71
N VAL A 217 20.84 -9.25 14.87
CA VAL A 217 21.57 -8.84 16.08
C VAL A 217 20.59 -8.69 17.25
N PHE A 218 19.53 -7.88 17.10
CA PHE A 218 18.54 -7.66 18.16
C PHE A 218 17.80 -8.93 18.58
N MET A 219 17.69 -9.95 17.71
CA MET A 219 17.06 -11.24 18.03
C MET A 219 17.66 -11.95 19.27
N TRP A 220 18.95 -11.73 19.56
CA TRP A 220 19.66 -12.38 20.66
C TRP A 220 19.74 -11.54 21.94
N PHE A 221 19.38 -10.26 21.89
CA PHE A 221 19.64 -9.34 23.01
C PHE A 221 18.78 -9.64 24.25
N ALA A 222 17.48 -9.89 24.11
CA ALA A 222 16.64 -10.26 25.26
C ALA A 222 17.04 -11.58 25.94
N PRO A 223 17.26 -12.72 25.25
CA PRO A 223 17.68 -13.94 25.93
C PRO A 223 19.05 -13.79 26.59
N ILE A 224 20.00 -13.06 25.99
CA ILE A 224 21.28 -12.75 26.64
C ILE A 224 21.08 -11.89 27.90
N ASN A 225 20.30 -10.82 27.82
CA ASN A 225 20.00 -9.93 28.96
C ASN A 225 19.35 -10.68 30.13
N ILE A 226 18.31 -11.48 29.84
CA ILE A 226 17.57 -12.24 30.86
C ILE A 226 18.46 -13.32 31.49
N LEU A 227 19.17 -14.12 30.69
CA LEU A 227 20.04 -15.19 31.21
C LEU A 227 21.23 -14.64 31.99
N ALA A 228 21.87 -13.57 31.50
CA ALA A 228 22.96 -12.91 32.22
C ALA A 228 22.47 -12.26 33.52
N SER A 229 21.25 -11.70 33.55
CA SER A 229 20.66 -11.14 34.78
C SER A 229 20.44 -12.22 35.84
N ILE A 230 19.88 -13.36 35.44
CA ILE A 230 19.66 -14.50 36.34
C ILE A 230 21.01 -15.06 36.82
N ALA A 231 21.99 -15.21 35.93
CA ALA A 231 23.34 -15.66 36.28
C ALA A 231 24.07 -14.70 37.24
N MET A 232 23.97 -13.39 37.02
CA MET A 232 24.50 -12.37 37.92
C MET A 232 23.89 -12.49 39.32
N CYS A 233 22.55 -12.59 39.40
CA CYS A 233 21.89 -12.70 40.69
C CYS A 233 22.26 -13.99 41.43
N ILE A 234 22.32 -15.13 40.74
CA ILE A 234 22.76 -16.40 41.33
C ILE A 234 24.22 -16.30 41.81
N ALA A 235 25.12 -15.72 41.00
CA ALA A 235 26.52 -15.59 41.37
C ALA A 235 26.72 -14.76 42.65
N LEU A 236 26.08 -13.59 42.77
CA LEU A 236 26.20 -12.75 43.98
C LEU A 236 25.50 -13.37 45.20
N LEU A 237 24.32 -13.99 45.02
CA LEU A 237 23.64 -14.67 46.12
C LEU A 237 24.39 -15.91 46.62
N VAL A 238 25.19 -16.58 45.78
CA VAL A 238 26.02 -17.73 46.19
C VAL A 238 27.39 -17.30 46.74
N LEU A 239 28.05 -16.30 46.15
CA LEU A 239 29.48 -16.02 46.41
C LEU A 239 29.73 -14.95 47.47
N THR A 240 28.89 -13.90 47.58
CA THR A 240 29.08 -12.84 48.59
C THR A 240 28.92 -13.44 50.00
N PRO A 241 29.93 -13.38 50.89
CA PRO A 241 29.89 -14.08 52.17
C PRO A 241 28.83 -13.48 53.12
N ASP A 242 28.93 -12.19 53.38
CA ASP A 242 28.01 -11.46 54.26
C ASP A 242 26.87 -10.80 53.46
N LYS A 243 25.65 -10.88 53.98
CA LYS A 243 24.46 -10.31 53.35
C LYS A 243 23.61 -9.58 54.38
N HIS A 244 22.99 -8.48 53.95
CA HIS A 244 22.05 -7.71 54.78
C HIS A 244 20.82 -8.55 55.15
N THR A 245 20.15 -8.22 56.27
CA THR A 245 18.93 -8.96 56.63
C THR A 245 17.75 -8.49 55.78
N ALA A 246 16.71 -9.33 55.68
CA ALA A 246 15.47 -8.93 55.01
C ALA A 246 14.79 -7.72 55.68
N ALA A 247 15.01 -7.48 56.98
CA ALA A 247 14.50 -6.30 57.66
C ALA A 247 15.19 -5.02 57.17
N ASP A 248 16.49 -5.09 56.87
CA ASP A 248 17.26 -3.98 56.32
C ASP A 248 16.87 -3.75 54.85
N VAL A 249 16.91 -4.79 54.02
CA VAL A 249 16.66 -4.72 52.57
C VAL A 249 15.24 -4.28 52.22
N PHE A 250 14.22 -4.57 53.05
CA PHE A 250 12.84 -4.16 52.79
C PHE A 250 12.34 -3.01 53.70
N GLY A 251 13.04 -2.68 54.78
CA GLY A 251 12.59 -1.70 55.78
C GLY A 251 13.53 -0.51 56.04
N GLN A 252 14.82 -0.59 55.68
CA GLN A 252 15.78 0.48 55.94
C GLN A 252 15.68 1.61 54.89
N VAL A 253 14.85 2.61 55.19
CA VAL A 253 14.88 3.92 54.52
C VAL A 253 15.70 4.91 55.36
N THR A 254 16.78 5.44 54.78
CA THR A 254 17.65 6.47 55.37
C THR A 254 17.25 7.88 54.89
N ASP A 255 17.99 8.90 55.33
CA ASP A 255 17.80 10.29 54.88
C ASP A 255 19.10 10.86 54.30
N GLY A 256 19.74 10.10 53.41
CA GLY A 256 21.04 10.42 52.82
C GLY A 256 21.02 11.62 51.87
N SER A 257 19.84 12.05 51.41
CA SER A 257 19.72 13.26 50.58
C SER A 257 19.92 14.58 51.35
N GLY A 258 19.96 14.56 52.69
CA GLY A 258 20.17 15.77 53.51
C GLY A 258 18.97 16.74 53.57
N TRP A 259 17.85 16.42 52.91
CA TRP A 259 16.63 17.24 52.91
C TRP A 259 15.81 17.16 54.22
N ASN A 260 16.31 16.49 55.27
CA ASN A 260 15.65 16.28 56.56
C ASN A 260 14.29 15.56 56.45
N SER A 261 14.16 14.64 55.47
CA SER A 261 12.92 13.93 55.19
C SER A 261 13.18 12.60 54.47
N LYS A 262 13.11 11.50 55.23
CA LYS A 262 13.13 10.12 54.71
C LYS A 262 12.15 9.90 53.55
N GLY A 263 10.98 10.54 53.61
CA GLY A 263 9.98 10.48 52.53
C GLY A 263 10.47 11.13 51.24
N PHE A 264 11.15 12.27 51.31
CA PHE A 264 11.72 12.94 50.14
C PHE A 264 12.98 12.20 49.61
N SER A 265 13.84 11.76 50.53
CA SER A 265 14.98 10.86 50.26
C SER A 265 14.57 9.57 49.52
N PHE A 266 13.39 9.02 49.83
CA PHE A 266 12.78 7.94 49.07
C PHE A 266 12.31 8.37 47.67
N LEU A 267 11.60 9.50 47.53
CA LEU A 267 11.11 9.98 46.23
C LEU A 267 12.24 10.22 45.22
N ILE A 268 13.41 10.70 45.65
CA ILE A 268 14.61 10.86 44.80
C ILE A 268 15.03 9.52 44.15
N GLY A 269 14.79 8.39 44.82
CA GLY A 269 15.13 7.06 44.32
C GLY A 269 14.40 6.66 43.03
N PHE A 270 13.27 7.30 42.69
CA PHE A 270 12.56 7.05 41.44
C PHE A 270 13.34 7.44 40.18
N LEU A 271 14.38 8.30 40.27
CA LEU A 271 15.24 8.63 39.13
C LEU A 271 15.81 7.37 38.44
N SER A 272 16.14 6.34 39.23
CA SER A 272 16.71 5.08 38.73
C SER A 272 15.76 4.31 37.80
N VAL A 273 14.50 4.16 38.22
CA VAL A 273 13.49 3.45 37.44
C VAL A 273 12.94 4.31 36.30
N SER A 274 12.79 5.63 36.47
CA SER A 274 12.38 6.53 35.37
C SER A 274 13.42 6.60 34.26
N TRP A 275 14.73 6.64 34.57
CA TRP A 275 15.76 6.60 33.53
C TRP A 275 15.82 5.25 32.81
N THR A 276 15.57 4.14 33.52
CA THR A 276 15.62 2.79 32.93
C THR A 276 14.34 2.39 32.18
N MET A 277 13.20 2.90 32.63
CA MET A 277 11.87 2.64 32.05
C MET A 277 11.37 3.93 31.40
N THR A 278 11.94 4.23 30.25
CA THR A 278 11.50 5.28 29.32
C THR A 278 11.58 4.75 27.88
N ASP A 279 11.52 5.62 26.87
CA ASP A 279 11.53 5.24 25.44
C ASP A 279 10.42 4.21 25.09
N TYR A 280 9.23 4.42 25.66
CA TYR A 280 8.08 3.53 25.46
C TYR A 280 7.61 3.49 23.99
N ASP A 281 7.94 4.49 23.18
CA ASP A 281 7.63 4.54 21.75
C ASP A 281 8.78 4.10 20.83
N ALA A 282 9.89 3.55 21.34
CA ALA A 282 10.98 2.94 20.57
C ALA A 282 10.52 2.01 19.42
N THR A 283 9.43 1.26 19.63
CA THR A 283 8.88 0.34 18.63
C THR A 283 8.03 1.02 17.54
N THR A 284 7.64 2.28 17.74
CA THR A 284 7.03 3.11 16.68
C THR A 284 8.07 3.51 15.64
N HIS A 285 9.26 3.89 16.09
CA HIS A 285 10.33 4.37 15.23
C HIS A 285 10.82 3.28 14.25
N ILE A 286 10.67 1.99 14.60
CA ILE A 286 10.90 0.84 13.70
C ILE A 286 9.61 0.24 13.10
N SER A 287 8.46 0.93 13.10
CA SER A 287 7.18 0.37 12.62
C SER A 287 7.19 0.10 11.11
N GLU A 288 7.82 0.96 10.32
CA GLU A 288 8.02 0.79 8.88
C GLU A 288 8.98 -0.38 8.56
N GLU A 289 9.82 -0.77 9.52
CA GLU A 289 10.71 -1.95 9.49
C GLU A 289 10.05 -3.22 10.10
N THR A 290 8.84 -3.11 10.63
CA THR A 290 8.11 -4.18 11.35
C THR A 290 6.91 -4.70 10.55
N GLN A 291 6.64 -6.00 10.65
CA GLN A 291 5.44 -6.65 10.11
C GLN A 291 4.35 -6.73 11.21
N ASP A 292 3.06 -6.68 10.89
CA ASP A 292 1.97 -6.51 11.88
C ASP A 292 2.23 -5.36 12.87
N ALA A 293 2.75 -4.21 12.43
CA ALA A 293 3.24 -3.16 13.34
C ALA A 293 2.15 -2.68 14.33
N ALA A 294 0.89 -2.60 13.87
CA ALA A 294 -0.29 -2.28 14.67
C ALA A 294 -0.60 -3.28 15.82
N ILE A 295 -0.01 -4.48 15.80
CA ILE A 295 -0.23 -5.56 16.78
C ILE A 295 1.06 -5.90 17.52
N ARG A 296 2.20 -6.01 16.82
CA ARG A 296 3.49 -6.37 17.42
C ARG A 296 4.09 -5.24 18.24
N GLY A 297 3.95 -3.98 17.82
CA GLY A 297 4.36 -2.80 18.60
C GLY A 297 3.73 -2.76 20.01
N PRO A 298 2.40 -2.66 20.17
CA PRO A 298 1.76 -2.59 21.49
C PRO A 298 2.04 -3.82 22.37
N VAL A 299 2.11 -5.02 21.79
CA VAL A 299 2.46 -6.24 22.54
C VAL A 299 3.92 -6.20 23.01
N ALA A 300 4.86 -5.78 22.16
CA ALA A 300 6.27 -5.66 22.52
C ALA A 300 6.49 -4.65 23.64
N ILE A 301 5.88 -3.46 23.57
CA ILE A 301 5.92 -2.43 24.62
C ILE A 301 5.41 -2.99 25.96
N THR A 302 4.21 -3.58 25.94
CA THR A 302 3.54 -4.11 27.13
C THR A 302 4.37 -5.22 27.80
N GLN A 303 4.95 -6.12 27.01
CA GLN A 303 5.76 -7.24 27.52
C GLN A 303 7.16 -6.78 27.97
N ALA A 304 7.77 -5.80 27.30
CA ALA A 304 9.07 -5.27 27.69
C ALA A 304 9.04 -4.62 29.08
N VAL A 305 8.00 -3.85 29.41
CA VAL A 305 7.80 -3.28 30.75
C VAL A 305 7.63 -4.38 31.81
N ILE A 306 6.84 -5.42 31.53
CA ILE A 306 6.63 -6.53 32.48
C ILE A 306 7.95 -7.27 32.75
N VAL A 307 8.67 -7.67 31.69
CA VAL A 307 9.91 -8.44 31.81
C VAL A 307 11.00 -7.62 32.48
N SER A 308 11.20 -6.37 32.05
CA SER A 308 12.20 -5.46 32.63
C SER A 308 11.86 -5.10 34.07
N GLY A 309 10.58 -4.89 34.39
CA GLY A 309 10.10 -4.68 35.74
C GLY A 309 10.46 -5.83 36.69
N VAL A 310 10.17 -7.08 36.30
CA VAL A 310 10.46 -8.28 37.11
C VAL A 310 11.96 -8.54 37.24
N ILE A 311 12.71 -8.52 36.13
CA ILE A 311 14.16 -8.81 36.14
C ILE A 311 14.94 -7.68 36.85
N GLY A 312 14.55 -6.43 36.63
CA GLY A 312 15.13 -5.28 37.34
C GLY A 312 14.82 -5.29 38.84
N LEU A 313 13.63 -5.76 39.27
CA LEU A 313 13.32 -5.94 40.69
C LEU A 313 14.21 -7.01 41.33
N MET A 314 14.40 -8.15 40.65
CA MET A 314 15.32 -9.21 41.05
C MET A 314 16.78 -8.72 41.19
N LEU A 315 17.23 -7.86 40.26
CA LEU A 315 18.55 -7.22 40.32
C LEU A 315 18.66 -6.25 41.51
N ASN A 316 17.73 -5.31 41.68
CA ASN A 316 17.73 -4.35 42.79
C ASN A 316 17.69 -5.04 44.16
N ILE A 317 16.87 -6.09 44.32
CA ILE A 317 16.84 -6.90 45.55
C ILE A 317 18.19 -7.57 45.79
N THR A 318 18.81 -8.16 44.76
CA THR A 318 20.10 -8.86 44.90
C THR A 318 21.23 -7.89 45.25
N PHE A 319 21.31 -6.73 44.58
CA PHE A 319 22.31 -5.72 44.91
C PHE A 319 22.11 -5.13 46.31
N ALA A 320 20.87 -4.94 46.77
CA ALA A 320 20.59 -4.50 48.14
C ALA A 320 21.00 -5.54 49.19
N PHE A 321 20.75 -6.84 48.95
CA PHE A 321 21.24 -7.92 49.83
C PHE A 321 22.77 -8.00 49.89
N CYS A 322 23.46 -7.73 48.78
CA CYS A 322 24.91 -7.84 48.66
C CYS A 322 25.66 -6.51 48.81
N ALA A 323 25.00 -5.43 49.27
CA ALA A 323 25.51 -4.06 49.20
C ALA A 323 26.83 -3.79 49.98
N GLY A 324 27.21 -4.65 50.94
CA GLY A 324 28.33 -4.41 51.85
C GLY A 324 28.08 -3.20 52.76
N ASP A 325 29.15 -2.53 53.20
CA ASP A 325 29.00 -1.22 53.85
C ASP A 325 28.58 -0.17 52.80
N LEU A 326 27.50 0.55 53.09
CA LEU A 326 26.92 1.51 52.15
C LEU A 326 27.83 2.73 51.92
N SER A 327 28.63 3.13 52.91
CA SER A 327 29.54 4.28 52.78
C SER A 327 30.78 3.93 51.95
N GLU A 328 31.36 2.73 52.14
CA GLU A 328 32.45 2.22 51.30
C GLU A 328 31.99 2.01 49.85
N THR A 329 30.85 1.33 49.66
CA THR A 329 30.28 1.02 48.35
C THR A 329 29.92 2.28 47.55
N LEU A 330 29.44 3.36 48.20
CA LEU A 330 29.18 4.64 47.55
C LEU A 330 30.44 5.50 47.33
N ALA A 331 31.47 5.34 48.15
CA ALA A 331 32.75 6.05 48.02
C ALA A 331 33.78 5.34 47.11
N SER A 332 33.40 4.23 46.46
CA SER A 332 34.28 3.36 45.68
C SER A 332 35.13 4.10 44.63
N GLY A 333 36.45 3.87 44.68
CA GLY A 333 37.40 4.32 43.66
C GLY A 333 37.21 3.71 42.26
N THR A 334 36.29 2.75 42.08
CA THR A 334 35.87 2.28 40.75
C THR A 334 34.95 3.27 40.02
N GLY A 335 34.33 4.21 40.75
CA GLY A 335 33.35 5.16 40.20
C GLY A 335 31.94 4.58 39.99
N ASN A 336 31.67 3.31 40.34
CA ASN A 336 30.34 2.73 40.28
C ASN A 336 30.07 1.77 41.46
N PRO A 337 29.01 1.98 42.27
CA PRO A 337 28.72 1.16 43.44
C PRO A 337 28.54 -0.34 43.16
N VAL A 338 27.95 -0.73 42.03
CA VAL A 338 27.74 -2.16 41.71
C VAL A 338 29.05 -2.83 41.30
N THR A 339 29.98 -2.10 40.68
CA THR A 339 31.35 -2.59 40.47
C THR A 339 32.01 -2.95 41.80
N GLN A 340 31.83 -2.13 42.86
CA GLN A 340 32.32 -2.45 44.20
C GLN A 340 31.58 -3.64 44.83
N ILE A 341 30.25 -3.72 44.74
CA ILE A 341 29.46 -4.86 45.24
C ILE A 341 29.94 -6.18 44.62
N ILE A 342 30.17 -6.19 43.31
CA ILE A 342 30.65 -7.36 42.56
C ILE A 342 32.11 -7.69 42.94
N PHE A 343 32.96 -6.69 43.13
CA PHE A 343 34.34 -6.87 43.60
C PHE A 343 34.38 -7.44 45.03
N ASN A 344 33.61 -6.88 45.98
CA ASN A 344 33.56 -7.33 47.36
C ASN A 344 32.97 -8.75 47.49
N GLY A 345 32.02 -9.13 46.62
CA GLY A 345 31.40 -10.46 46.63
C GLY A 345 32.15 -11.56 45.88
N VAL A 346 32.96 -11.23 44.86
CA VAL A 346 33.50 -12.21 43.90
C VAL A 346 35.01 -12.02 43.61
N GLY A 347 35.59 -10.90 44.02
CA GLY A 347 36.97 -10.51 43.74
C GLY A 347 37.22 -10.15 42.26
N SER A 348 38.34 -9.48 41.98
CA SER A 348 38.67 -8.91 40.65
C SER A 348 38.41 -9.85 39.47
N ARG A 349 38.96 -11.08 39.47
CA ARG A 349 38.90 -11.98 38.30
C ARG A 349 37.48 -12.43 37.95
N GLY A 350 36.70 -12.86 38.93
CA GLY A 350 35.31 -13.27 38.72
C GLY A 350 34.39 -12.08 38.53
N GLY A 351 34.68 -10.96 39.20
CA GLY A 351 33.97 -9.71 39.02
C GLY A 351 34.06 -9.16 37.60
N ILE A 352 35.25 -9.16 36.99
CA ILE A 352 35.44 -8.81 35.56
C ILE A 352 34.64 -9.75 34.66
N ALA A 353 34.69 -11.07 34.92
CA ALA A 353 33.97 -12.05 34.11
C ALA A 353 32.44 -11.87 34.13
N LEU A 354 31.89 -11.37 35.24
CA LEU A 354 30.47 -10.97 35.36
C LEU A 354 30.21 -9.59 34.73
N TRP A 355 31.11 -8.62 34.94
CA TRP A 355 30.94 -7.23 34.52
C TRP A 355 31.08 -7.02 33.00
N VAL A 356 31.78 -7.90 32.29
CA VAL A 356 31.80 -7.91 30.81
C VAL A 356 30.38 -8.05 30.24
N TRP A 357 29.49 -8.82 30.88
CA TRP A 357 28.09 -8.94 30.44
C TRP A 357 27.28 -7.67 30.71
N VAL A 358 27.52 -7.00 31.85
CA VAL A 358 26.92 -5.69 32.18
C VAL A 358 27.26 -4.66 31.10
N VAL A 359 28.54 -4.51 30.77
CA VAL A 359 29.03 -3.59 29.72
C VAL A 359 28.49 -3.96 28.34
N LEU A 360 28.49 -5.25 27.98
CA LEU A 360 27.98 -5.71 26.70
C LEU A 360 26.48 -5.40 26.55
N ILE A 361 25.68 -5.66 27.58
CA ILE A 361 24.24 -5.39 27.54
C ILE A 361 23.96 -3.89 27.51
N GLN A 362 24.70 -3.07 28.28
CA GLN A 362 24.56 -1.61 28.21
C GLN A 362 24.94 -1.05 26.82
N PHE A 363 25.96 -1.61 26.17
CA PHE A 363 26.30 -1.28 24.78
C PHE A 363 25.18 -1.69 23.80
N CYS A 364 24.62 -2.89 23.95
CA CYS A 364 23.49 -3.37 23.17
C CYS A 364 22.23 -2.47 23.35
N THR A 365 22.01 -1.94 24.54
CA THR A 365 20.94 -1.00 24.86
C THR A 365 21.11 0.34 24.15
N GLY A 366 22.33 0.90 24.12
CA GLY A 366 22.62 2.11 23.34
C GLY A 366 22.48 1.90 21.83
N CYS A 367 22.76 0.69 21.32
CA CYS A 367 22.47 0.33 19.94
C CYS A 367 20.97 0.32 19.61
N SER A 368 20.10 -0.13 20.54
CA SER A 368 18.64 -0.06 20.32
C SER A 368 18.09 1.36 20.47
N ALA A 369 18.50 2.11 21.51
CA ALA A 369 18.07 3.49 21.71
C ALA A 369 18.50 4.40 20.54
N MET A 370 19.71 4.23 19.99
CA MET A 370 20.11 4.99 18.79
C MET A 370 19.42 4.50 17.52
N LEU A 371 18.96 3.24 17.43
CA LEU A 371 18.10 2.84 16.32
C LEU A 371 16.74 3.55 16.38
N ALA A 372 16.16 3.75 17.58
CA ALA A 372 14.97 4.57 17.77
C ALA A 372 15.23 6.03 17.35
N ASP A 373 16.21 6.69 17.96
CA ASP A 373 16.49 8.12 17.75
C ASP A 373 16.83 8.44 16.29
N THR A 374 17.59 7.58 15.62
CA THR A 374 17.96 7.80 14.21
C THR A 374 16.80 7.61 13.24
N ARG A 375 15.76 6.85 13.60
CA ARG A 375 14.51 6.74 12.84
C ARG A 375 13.53 7.87 13.18
N MET A 376 13.49 8.31 14.43
CA MET A 376 12.81 9.55 14.84
C MET A 376 13.37 10.76 14.08
N CYS A 377 14.69 10.96 14.12
CA CYS A 377 15.43 12.00 13.39
C CYS A 377 15.16 11.96 11.88
N TYR A 378 15.11 10.77 11.27
CA TYR A 378 14.75 10.58 9.87
C TYR A 378 13.29 11.02 9.58
N ALA A 379 12.31 10.57 10.37
CA ALA A 379 10.91 10.92 10.19
C ALA A 379 10.68 12.43 10.38
N PHE A 380 11.30 13.02 11.40
CA PHE A 380 11.25 14.45 11.71
C PHE A 380 11.95 15.29 10.61
N SER A 381 12.99 14.75 9.95
CA SER A 381 13.58 15.32 8.73
C SER A 381 12.63 15.22 7.52
N ARG A 382 11.95 14.09 7.34
CA ARG A 382 10.98 13.82 6.26
C ARG A 382 9.79 14.79 6.30
N ASP A 383 9.33 15.16 7.49
CA ASP A 383 8.30 16.18 7.69
C ASP A 383 8.81 17.63 7.70
N GLY A 384 10.09 17.87 7.36
CA GLY A 384 10.66 19.22 7.24
C GLY A 384 10.89 19.96 8.56
N ALA A 385 11.00 19.24 9.70
CA ALA A 385 11.15 19.87 11.01
C ALA A 385 12.60 20.27 11.36
N LEU A 386 13.59 19.62 10.73
CA LEU A 386 15.02 19.87 10.96
C LEU A 386 15.66 20.77 9.88
N PRO A 387 16.64 21.62 10.24
CA PRO A 387 17.42 22.37 9.26
C PRO A 387 18.20 21.42 8.34
N TYR A 388 18.23 21.74 7.05
CA TYR A 388 18.75 20.85 5.99
C TYR A 388 18.04 19.48 5.96
N SER A 389 16.73 19.47 6.22
CA SER A 389 15.80 18.33 6.07
C SER A 389 16.18 17.38 4.94
N ASP A 390 16.42 17.93 3.76
CA ASP A 390 16.65 17.21 2.50
C ASP A 390 17.95 16.40 2.50
N LEU A 391 18.88 16.65 3.42
CA LEU A 391 20.07 15.83 3.63
C LEU A 391 19.75 14.64 4.55
N PHE A 392 18.99 14.89 5.62
CA PHE A 392 18.72 13.94 6.71
C PHE A 392 17.47 13.08 6.48
N SER A 393 16.63 13.40 5.49
CA SER A 393 15.53 12.57 5.00
C SER A 393 15.93 11.57 3.89
N LYS A 394 17.22 11.50 3.51
CA LYS A 394 17.68 10.62 2.42
C LYS A 394 18.05 9.22 2.91
N VAL A 395 17.25 8.22 2.50
CA VAL A 395 17.58 6.79 2.66
C VAL A 395 18.72 6.39 1.70
N ASN A 396 19.73 5.69 2.22
CA ASN A 396 20.88 5.24 1.43
C ASN A 396 20.52 4.04 0.54
N LYS A 397 20.73 4.16 -0.79
CA LYS A 397 20.38 3.13 -1.79
C LYS A 397 21.03 1.75 -1.55
N LYS A 398 22.21 1.68 -0.91
CA LYS A 398 22.93 0.42 -0.65
C LYS A 398 22.43 -0.28 0.61
N THR A 399 22.37 0.44 1.74
CA THR A 399 21.98 -0.15 3.04
C THR A 399 20.48 -0.20 3.26
N ARG A 400 19.71 0.64 2.54
CA ARG A 400 18.28 0.91 2.74
C ARG A 400 17.97 1.48 4.14
N THR A 401 18.94 2.18 4.74
CA THR A 401 18.84 2.84 6.04
C THR A 401 19.18 4.34 5.93
N PRO A 402 18.71 5.21 6.85
CA PRO A 402 18.90 6.65 6.76
C PRO A 402 20.23 7.07 7.38
N VAL A 403 21.34 6.67 6.73
CA VAL A 403 22.72 6.80 7.26
C VAL A 403 23.08 8.25 7.61
N ASN A 404 22.54 9.24 6.90
CA ASN A 404 22.80 10.66 7.19
C ASN A 404 22.22 11.08 8.56
N SER A 405 21.03 10.60 8.91
CA SER A 405 20.40 10.83 10.22
C SER A 405 21.15 10.09 11.33
N VAL A 406 21.71 8.91 11.03
CA VAL A 406 22.57 8.16 11.97
C VAL A 406 23.79 9.00 12.38
N TRP A 407 24.53 9.55 11.43
CA TRP A 407 25.71 10.36 11.75
C TRP A 407 25.37 11.74 12.34
N LEU A 408 24.18 12.30 12.06
CA LEU A 408 23.70 13.49 12.77
C LEU A 408 23.52 13.22 14.27
N VAL A 409 22.79 12.15 14.63
CA VAL A 409 22.59 11.75 16.03
C VAL A 409 23.92 11.45 16.72
N VAL A 410 24.82 10.68 16.09
CA VAL A 410 26.17 10.41 16.62
C VAL A 410 26.93 11.70 16.92
N VAL A 411 26.91 12.69 16.01
CA VAL A 411 27.58 13.98 16.23
C VAL A 411 26.93 14.76 17.37
N LEU A 412 25.60 14.80 17.46
CA LEU A 412 24.90 15.47 18.56
C LEU A 412 25.21 14.82 19.92
N CYS A 413 25.20 13.48 20.00
CA CYS A 413 25.58 12.75 21.21
C CYS A 413 27.05 13.00 21.61
N CYS A 414 27.96 13.04 20.64
CA CYS A 414 29.36 13.39 20.90
C CYS A 414 29.51 14.82 21.43
N LEU A 415 28.77 15.78 20.87
CA LEU A 415 28.77 17.18 21.34
C LEU A 415 28.21 17.31 22.77
N LEU A 416 27.20 16.53 23.14
CA LEU A 416 26.72 16.45 24.52
C LEU A 416 27.80 15.87 25.45
N ASN A 417 28.41 14.74 25.09
CA ASN A 417 29.41 14.09 25.94
C ASN A 417 30.68 14.93 26.11
N LEU A 418 31.05 15.78 25.15
CA LEU A 418 32.16 16.74 25.30
C LEU A 418 31.94 17.78 26.43
N ILE A 419 30.69 18.04 26.85
CA ILE A 419 30.39 18.92 28.00
C ILE A 419 30.99 18.37 29.31
N ALA A 420 31.14 17.04 29.41
CA ALA A 420 31.74 16.38 30.56
C ALA A 420 33.21 16.79 30.82
N LEU A 421 33.93 17.24 29.79
CA LEU A 421 35.30 17.78 29.93
C LEU A 421 35.33 19.07 30.75
N GLY A 422 34.25 19.86 30.73
CA GLY A 422 34.09 21.03 31.58
C GLY A 422 33.51 20.71 32.96
N SER A 423 32.55 19.78 33.02
CA SER A 423 31.91 19.38 34.28
C SER A 423 31.16 18.04 34.15
N PRO A 424 31.65 16.95 34.78
CA PRO A 424 30.92 15.68 34.89
C PRO A 424 29.55 15.82 35.58
N GLN A 425 29.42 16.73 36.53
CA GLN A 425 28.18 17.01 37.25
C GLN A 425 27.14 17.69 36.35
N THR A 426 27.58 18.58 35.46
CA THR A 426 26.71 19.28 34.51
C THR A 426 26.19 18.33 33.44
N ILE A 427 27.02 17.43 32.90
CA ILE A 427 26.54 16.44 31.92
C ILE A 427 25.61 15.40 32.57
N ASN A 428 25.88 14.97 33.80
CA ASN A 428 24.96 14.08 34.54
C ASN A 428 23.62 14.78 34.84
N SER A 429 23.64 16.09 35.11
CA SER A 429 22.43 16.90 35.25
C SER A 429 21.66 17.03 33.93
N ILE A 430 22.36 17.15 32.79
CA ILE A 430 21.73 17.10 31.46
C ILE A 430 21.07 15.73 31.26
N PHE A 431 21.75 14.62 31.54
CA PHE A 431 21.18 13.27 31.41
C PHE A 431 19.98 13.02 32.34
N GLY A 432 19.90 13.71 33.47
CA GLY A 432 18.71 13.72 34.34
C GLY A 432 17.44 14.27 33.66
N ILE A 433 17.56 15.03 32.56
CA ILE A 433 16.41 15.54 31.81
C ILE A 433 15.74 14.47 30.94
N THR A 434 16.47 13.42 30.54
CA THR A 434 16.07 12.50 29.45
C THR A 434 14.68 11.92 29.67
N ALA A 435 14.47 11.24 30.81
CA ALA A 435 13.19 10.65 31.13
C ALA A 435 12.07 11.70 31.31
N PRO A 436 12.26 12.80 32.08
CA PRO A 436 11.31 13.91 32.11
C PRO A 436 10.90 14.46 30.73
N ALA A 437 11.84 14.62 29.79
CA ALA A 437 11.57 15.20 28.46
C ALA A 437 10.80 14.23 27.54
N LEU A 438 11.14 12.94 27.59
CA LEU A 438 10.43 11.87 26.89
C LEU A 438 9.02 11.66 27.47
N ASP A 439 8.92 11.47 28.78
CA ASP A 439 7.66 11.24 29.47
C ASP A 439 6.72 12.44 29.33
N CYS A 440 7.23 13.68 29.37
CA CYS A 440 6.42 14.88 29.07
C CYS A 440 5.90 14.90 27.63
N SER A 441 6.67 14.40 26.65
CA SER A 441 6.19 14.29 25.25
C SER A 441 5.00 13.32 25.15
N TYR A 442 5.05 12.20 25.88
CA TYR A 442 3.96 11.22 25.96
C TYR A 442 2.75 11.79 26.71
N MET A 443 2.97 12.40 27.88
CA MET A 443 1.95 13.07 28.68
C MET A 443 1.22 14.13 27.87
N ALA A 444 1.92 14.93 27.06
CA ALA A 444 1.30 15.95 26.22
C ALA A 444 0.31 15.33 25.21
N VAL A 445 0.69 14.29 24.46
CA VAL A 445 -0.20 13.61 23.51
C VAL A 445 -1.40 12.97 24.23
N VAL A 446 -1.16 12.31 25.37
CA VAL A 446 -2.22 11.64 26.15
C VAL A 446 -3.19 12.66 26.77
N ALA A 447 -2.71 13.80 27.26
CA ALA A 447 -3.53 14.89 27.78
C ALA A 447 -4.34 15.58 26.68
N LEU A 448 -3.72 15.91 25.54
CA LEU A 448 -4.41 16.46 24.37
C LEU A 448 -5.54 15.54 23.90
N ARG A 449 -5.28 14.22 23.85
CA ARG A 449 -6.28 13.18 23.53
C ARG A 449 -7.44 13.10 24.54
N LEU A 450 -7.20 13.35 25.83
CA LEU A 450 -8.29 13.42 26.82
C LEU A 450 -9.09 14.73 26.71
N TYR A 451 -8.41 15.86 26.46
CA TYR A 451 -9.01 17.20 26.37
C TYR A 451 -9.86 17.35 25.10
N PHE A 452 -9.23 17.21 23.92
CA PHE A 452 -9.91 17.35 22.63
C PHE A 452 -10.72 16.10 22.24
N GLY A 453 -10.54 14.95 22.91
CA GLY A 453 -11.19 13.68 22.58
C GLY A 453 -12.72 13.68 22.66
N ASN A 454 -13.35 14.68 23.28
CA ASN A 454 -14.80 14.88 23.16
C ASN A 454 -15.20 15.66 21.90
N HIS A 455 -14.42 16.67 21.49
CA HIS A 455 -14.65 17.47 20.28
C HIS A 455 -14.32 16.67 19.01
N LEU A 456 -13.23 15.90 19.03
CA LEU A 456 -12.77 15.08 17.91
C LEU A 456 -13.57 13.77 17.69
N LYS A 457 -14.61 13.50 18.49
CA LYS A 457 -15.54 12.38 18.23
C LYS A 457 -16.20 12.46 16.85
N ALA A 458 -16.48 13.67 16.37
CA ALA A 458 -17.00 13.90 15.02
C ALA A 458 -15.99 13.52 13.91
N ARG A 459 -14.70 13.39 14.24
CA ARG A 459 -13.60 13.07 13.30
C ARG A 459 -13.19 11.59 13.29
N ASN A 460 -13.98 10.73 13.96
CA ASN A 460 -13.88 9.27 13.95
C ASN A 460 -12.45 8.71 14.16
N ILE A 461 -11.83 9.04 15.31
CA ILE A 461 -10.48 8.57 15.69
C ILE A 461 -10.37 7.04 15.53
N ARG A 462 -9.47 6.62 14.62
CA ARG A 462 -9.21 5.21 14.31
C ARG A 462 -8.81 4.45 15.58
N ARG A 463 -9.48 3.32 15.84
CA ARG A 463 -9.05 2.38 16.89
C ARG A 463 -8.06 1.38 16.31
N GLY A 464 -6.97 1.16 17.03
CA GLY A 464 -6.03 0.07 16.76
C GLY A 464 -6.61 -1.29 17.15
N PRO A 465 -6.00 -2.40 16.68
CA PRO A 465 -6.31 -3.76 17.16
C PRO A 465 -6.18 -3.93 18.69
N PHE A 466 -5.27 -3.21 19.33
CA PHE A 466 -5.13 -3.14 20.79
C PHE A 466 -5.83 -1.87 21.31
N THR A 467 -6.74 -2.05 22.27
CA THR A 467 -7.42 -0.93 22.94
C THR A 467 -7.69 -1.25 24.41
N LEU A 468 -7.59 -0.22 25.25
CA LEU A 468 -7.91 -0.24 26.68
C LEU A 468 -9.43 -0.17 26.94
N GLY A 469 -10.24 0.11 25.91
CA GLY A 469 -11.69 0.16 25.99
C GLY A 469 -12.19 1.07 27.11
N ARG A 470 -12.97 0.50 28.05
CA ARG A 470 -13.49 1.26 29.21
C ARG A 470 -12.39 1.79 30.15
N TYR A 471 -11.21 1.17 30.14
CA TYR A 471 -10.09 1.55 31.00
C TYR A 471 -9.18 2.63 30.40
N GLN A 472 -9.39 3.03 29.14
CA GLN A 472 -8.63 4.10 28.48
C GLN A 472 -8.57 5.37 29.34
N LYS A 473 -9.73 5.91 29.76
CA LYS A 473 -9.77 7.17 30.51
C LYS A 473 -9.04 7.11 31.87
N PRO A 474 -9.28 6.13 32.77
CA PRO A 474 -8.57 6.06 34.04
C PRO A 474 -7.07 5.77 33.87
N ILE A 475 -6.65 4.90 32.93
CA ILE A 475 -5.22 4.62 32.71
C ILE A 475 -4.50 5.87 32.19
N ASN A 476 -5.05 6.54 31.18
CA ASN A 476 -4.50 7.80 30.67
C ASN A 476 -4.42 8.90 31.76
N PHE A 477 -5.40 8.97 32.66
CA PHE A 477 -5.38 9.93 33.78
C PHE A 477 -4.28 9.60 34.80
N ILE A 478 -4.13 8.33 35.17
CA ILE A 478 -3.06 7.85 36.06
C ILE A 478 -1.69 8.16 35.45
N ALA A 479 -1.51 7.90 34.15
CA ALA A 479 -0.27 8.20 33.43
C ALA A 479 0.08 9.70 33.49
N ILE A 480 -0.88 10.59 33.23
CA ILE A 480 -0.66 12.06 33.31
C ILE A 480 -0.31 12.48 34.74
N VAL A 481 -1.06 12.03 35.75
CA VAL A 481 -0.83 12.42 37.16
C VAL A 481 0.52 11.90 37.65
N TRP A 482 0.88 10.66 37.31
CA TRP A 482 2.19 10.09 37.62
C TRP A 482 3.31 10.86 36.93
N THR A 483 3.22 11.09 35.62
CA THR A 483 4.26 11.84 34.87
C THR A 483 4.44 13.25 35.44
N ALA A 484 3.36 13.99 35.66
CA ALA A 484 3.44 15.33 36.25
C ALA A 484 4.06 15.32 37.67
N PHE A 485 3.73 14.33 38.50
CA PHE A 485 4.32 14.14 39.81
C PHE A 485 5.83 13.83 39.73
N ILE A 486 6.22 12.83 38.94
CA ILE A 486 7.61 12.39 38.88
C ILE A 486 8.49 13.45 38.20
N THR A 487 8.04 14.11 37.13
CA THR A 487 8.75 15.23 36.50
C THR A 487 9.08 16.34 37.50
N VAL A 488 8.18 16.67 38.44
CA VAL A 488 8.49 17.64 39.50
C VAL A 488 9.61 17.14 40.40
N ILE A 489 9.55 15.90 40.88
CA ILE A 489 10.60 15.29 41.73
C ILE A 489 11.95 15.24 41.02
N LEU A 490 11.99 14.85 39.74
CA LEU A 490 13.22 14.71 38.96
C LEU A 490 13.90 16.06 38.60
N PHE A 491 13.26 17.19 38.86
CA PHE A 491 13.88 18.52 38.79
C PHE A 491 14.49 19.02 40.12
N PHE A 492 14.27 18.33 41.25
CA PHE A 492 14.94 18.68 42.52
C PHE A 492 16.41 18.22 42.54
N PRO A 493 17.29 18.93 43.28
CA PRO A 493 18.62 18.43 43.63
C PRO A 493 18.56 17.16 44.48
N THR A 494 19.33 16.15 44.10
CA THR A 494 19.40 14.84 44.77
C THR A 494 20.06 14.88 46.16
N ALA A 495 20.74 15.99 46.49
CA ALA A 495 21.40 16.21 47.76
C ALA A 495 21.28 17.67 48.23
N TYR A 496 21.23 17.87 49.55
CA TYR A 496 21.22 19.16 50.25
C TYR A 496 22.38 19.21 51.27
N PRO A 497 23.07 20.35 51.47
CA PRO A 497 22.83 21.67 50.90
C PRO A 497 23.10 21.74 49.39
N VAL A 498 22.35 22.63 48.72
CA VAL A 498 22.50 22.89 47.28
C VAL A 498 23.64 23.87 47.05
N THR A 499 24.53 23.50 46.14
CA THR A 499 25.73 24.24 45.70
C THR A 499 25.71 24.35 44.17
N THR A 500 26.62 25.14 43.60
CA THR A 500 26.81 25.20 42.14
C THR A 500 27.32 23.90 41.51
N LEU A 501 27.70 22.89 42.31
CA LEU A 501 28.23 21.61 41.82
C LEU A 501 27.23 20.44 41.92
N ASN A 502 26.21 20.53 42.79
CA ASN A 502 25.16 19.52 42.94
C ASN A 502 23.74 20.06 42.66
N MET A 503 23.60 21.32 42.23
CA MET A 503 22.35 21.84 41.68
C MET A 503 21.91 21.03 40.46
N ASN A 504 20.64 20.63 40.42
CA ASN A 504 20.08 19.90 39.28
C ASN A 504 19.82 20.87 38.11
N TYR A 505 20.76 20.94 37.18
CA TYR A 505 20.67 21.80 35.99
C TYR A 505 19.62 21.35 34.96
N ALA A 506 18.99 20.18 35.11
CA ALA A 506 17.96 19.69 34.19
C ALA A 506 16.82 20.69 33.97
N VAL A 507 16.43 21.46 35.00
CA VAL A 507 15.38 22.49 34.87
C VAL A 507 15.80 23.67 33.99
N VAL A 508 17.07 24.09 34.06
CA VAL A 508 17.61 25.16 33.21
C VAL A 508 17.73 24.67 31.76
N VAL A 509 18.14 23.43 31.58
CA VAL A 509 18.23 22.77 30.27
C VAL A 509 16.83 22.58 29.68
N ALA A 510 15.82 22.18 30.47
CA ALA A 510 14.44 22.02 30.03
C ALA A 510 13.82 23.34 29.54
N VAL A 511 13.99 24.40 30.32
CA VAL A 511 13.59 25.75 29.91
C VAL A 511 14.37 26.19 28.67
N GLY A 512 15.68 25.89 28.59
CA GLY A 512 16.51 26.19 27.41
C GLY A 512 16.04 25.50 26.13
N LEU A 513 15.74 24.19 26.18
CA LEU A 513 15.24 23.41 25.05
C LEU A 513 13.83 23.86 24.63
N GLY A 514 12.95 24.13 25.60
CA GLY A 514 11.61 24.67 25.35
C GLY A 514 11.66 26.07 24.73
N VAL A 515 12.51 26.96 25.26
CA VAL A 515 12.75 28.30 24.70
C VAL A 515 13.40 28.21 23.31
N PHE A 516 14.31 27.27 23.05
CA PHE A 516 14.88 27.03 21.73
C PHE A 516 13.79 26.61 20.72
N ALA A 517 13.02 25.57 21.03
CA ALA A 517 11.96 25.07 20.16
C ALA A 517 10.89 26.13 19.88
N LEU A 518 10.46 26.89 20.90
CA LEU A 518 9.48 27.97 20.75
C LEU A 518 10.07 29.20 20.05
N SER A 519 11.33 29.56 20.28
CA SER A 519 11.97 30.67 19.57
C SER A 519 12.13 30.34 18.09
N TRP A 520 12.57 29.13 17.76
CA TRP A 520 12.62 28.66 16.37
C TRP A 520 11.23 28.67 15.72
N TRP A 521 10.18 28.27 16.47
CA TRP A 521 8.78 28.37 16.03
C TRP A 521 8.38 29.81 15.65
N TRP A 522 8.58 30.77 16.55
CA TRP A 522 8.14 32.15 16.35
C TRP A 522 9.03 32.96 15.39
N LEU A 523 10.32 32.67 15.32
CA LEU A 523 11.28 33.33 14.42
C LEU A 523 11.13 32.83 12.97
N GLY A 524 10.96 31.52 12.76
CA GLY A 524 10.99 30.90 11.44
C GLY A 524 9.90 29.87 11.19
N ALA A 525 9.87 28.77 11.97
CA ALA A 525 9.16 27.56 11.56
C ALA A 525 7.64 27.71 11.39
N ARG A 526 6.97 28.65 12.09
CA ARG A 526 5.55 28.98 11.83
C ARG A 526 5.24 29.45 10.40
N ARG A 527 6.26 29.73 9.58
CA ARG A 527 6.15 30.11 8.16
C ARG A 527 6.52 28.99 7.17
N THR A 528 7.29 27.99 7.61
CA THR A 528 7.86 26.94 6.74
C THR A 528 7.39 25.54 7.10
N TYR A 529 7.19 25.26 8.39
CA TYR A 529 6.65 23.99 8.88
C TYR A 529 5.13 24.01 8.80
N ILE A 530 4.60 23.51 7.67
CA ILE A 530 3.16 23.45 7.40
C ILE A 530 2.47 22.36 8.25
N GLY A 531 3.24 21.43 8.82
CA GLY A 531 2.76 20.34 9.67
C GLY A 531 2.59 19.02 8.92
N ILE A 532 2.60 17.95 9.71
CA ILE A 532 2.67 16.54 9.31
C ILE A 532 1.70 16.20 8.17
N ALA A 533 2.25 15.95 6.97
CA ALA A 533 1.51 15.60 5.77
C ALA A 533 0.21 16.45 5.57
N PHE A 534 0.32 17.76 5.76
CA PHE A 534 -0.56 18.72 5.06
C PHE A 534 -0.07 18.97 3.63
N LEU A 535 1.21 18.69 3.33
CA LEU A 535 1.84 18.91 2.03
C LEU A 535 1.04 18.27 0.88
N ASP A 536 0.70 16.98 0.94
CA ASP A 536 -0.01 16.32 -0.16
C ASP A 536 -1.42 16.89 -0.46
N GLN A 537 -2.03 17.61 0.49
CA GLN A 537 -3.29 18.34 0.26
C GLN A 537 -3.09 19.84 -0.04
N ARG A 538 -2.08 20.49 0.55
CA ARG A 538 -1.78 21.93 0.36
C ARG A 538 -0.91 22.21 -0.86
N GLU A 539 -0.07 21.29 -1.29
CA GLU A 539 0.61 21.33 -2.57
C GLU A 539 -0.36 20.91 -3.68
N ALA A 540 -1.25 19.93 -3.47
CA ALA A 540 -2.32 19.63 -4.43
C ALA A 540 -3.40 20.72 -4.56
N SER A 541 -3.50 21.67 -3.62
CA SER A 541 -4.29 22.90 -3.77
C SER A 541 -3.42 24.06 -4.29
N ARG A 542 -2.22 24.29 -3.77
CA ARG A 542 -1.31 25.33 -4.28
C ARG A 542 -0.89 25.10 -5.74
N MET A 543 -0.73 23.86 -6.19
CA MET A 543 -0.54 23.54 -7.62
C MET A 543 -1.81 23.72 -8.45
N LYS A 544 -3.00 23.73 -7.84
CA LYS A 544 -4.24 24.17 -8.52
C LYS A 544 -4.29 25.70 -8.58
N ASP A 545 -3.90 26.37 -7.50
CA ASP A 545 -3.88 27.83 -7.39
C ASP A 545 -2.82 28.45 -8.32
N GLU A 546 -1.61 27.88 -8.40
CA GLU A 546 -0.57 28.26 -9.36
C GLU A 546 -0.97 27.89 -10.80
N LYS A 547 -1.75 26.81 -11.03
CA LYS A 547 -2.32 26.50 -12.35
C LYS A 547 -3.51 27.41 -12.73
N SER A 548 -4.28 27.92 -11.78
CA SER A 548 -5.32 28.92 -12.06
C SER A 548 -4.72 30.30 -12.23
N GLN A 549 -3.73 30.68 -11.42
CA GLN A 549 -3.06 31.96 -11.51
C GLN A 549 -2.21 32.08 -12.78
N ASN A 550 -1.52 31.00 -13.20
CA ASN A 550 -0.88 30.97 -14.52
C ASN A 550 -1.90 31.00 -15.67
N ARG A 551 -3.08 30.39 -15.52
CA ARG A 551 -4.18 30.56 -16.49
C ARG A 551 -4.72 31.99 -16.55
N GLU A 552 -4.74 32.71 -15.42
CA GLU A 552 -5.15 34.12 -15.37
C GLU A 552 -4.06 35.07 -15.94
N LEU A 553 -2.77 34.71 -15.84
CA LEU A 553 -1.69 35.40 -16.57
C LEU A 553 -1.72 35.11 -18.08
N ASP A 554 -1.82 33.84 -18.50
CA ASP A 554 -1.93 33.45 -19.92
C ASP A 554 -3.18 34.03 -20.61
N THR A 555 -4.22 34.39 -19.85
CA THR A 555 -5.43 35.06 -20.38
C THR A 555 -5.43 36.58 -20.23
N SER A 556 -4.37 37.19 -19.67
CA SER A 556 -4.23 38.65 -19.56
C SER A 556 -3.10 39.26 -20.40
N GLU A 557 -2.08 38.49 -20.81
CA GLU A 557 -0.97 38.99 -21.66
C GLU A 557 -0.74 38.21 -22.98
N LEU A 558 -1.71 38.20 -23.91
CA LEU A 558 -1.49 38.41 -25.37
C LEU A 558 -2.85 38.56 -26.12
N PRO A 559 -2.92 39.23 -27.28
CA PRO A 559 -3.13 40.67 -27.28
C PRO A 559 -4.47 41.11 -27.89
N LYS A 560 -4.96 42.29 -27.47
CA LYS A 560 -6.08 43.02 -28.10
C LYS A 560 -5.70 43.64 -29.47
N ARG A 561 -5.21 42.80 -30.40
CA ARG A 561 -4.73 43.21 -31.74
C ARG A 561 -4.88 42.12 -32.82
N MET A 562 -6.03 41.42 -32.90
CA MET A 562 -6.37 40.71 -34.16
C MET A 562 -7.86 40.38 -34.42
N LEU A 563 -8.82 41.11 -33.84
CA LEU A 563 -10.25 40.96 -34.19
C LEU A 563 -11.02 42.29 -34.43
N ASP A 564 -10.30 43.37 -34.75
CA ASP A 564 -10.88 44.68 -35.14
C ASP A 564 -10.66 45.02 -36.63
N THR A 565 -10.16 44.06 -37.43
CA THR A 565 -9.70 44.30 -38.82
C THR A 565 -10.30 43.32 -39.84
N ALA A 566 -11.60 42.99 -39.70
CA ALA A 566 -12.29 42.10 -40.62
C ALA A 566 -13.74 42.51 -40.97
N LEU A 567 -14.17 43.76 -40.71
CA LEU A 567 -15.46 44.29 -41.20
C LEU A 567 -15.51 45.83 -41.30
N SER A 568 -14.42 46.48 -41.71
CA SER A 568 -14.32 47.95 -41.73
C SER A 568 -13.47 48.53 -42.88
N ASN A 569 -13.74 48.13 -44.14
CA ASN A 569 -13.42 48.95 -45.32
C ASN A 569 -14.16 48.48 -46.60
N ASP A 570 -15.37 49.00 -46.81
CA ASP A 570 -15.85 49.30 -48.15
C ASP A 570 -16.60 50.65 -48.14
N LYS A 571 -16.49 51.39 -49.25
CA LYS A 571 -17.13 52.68 -49.57
C LYS A 571 -16.69 53.92 -48.77
N ARG A 572 -15.60 54.51 -49.27
CA ARG A 572 -15.70 55.93 -49.69
C ARG A 572 -16.59 55.98 -50.94
N GLY A 573 -17.58 56.86 -51.00
CA GLY A 573 -18.44 56.99 -52.19
C GLY A 573 -19.63 57.91 -51.97
N ASN A 574 -19.50 59.17 -52.39
CA ASN A 574 -20.54 60.20 -52.30
C ASN A 574 -21.88 59.74 -52.90
N ASN A 575 -23.02 60.10 -52.30
CA ASN A 575 -23.90 61.13 -52.91
C ASN A 575 -25.08 61.62 -52.04
N CYS A 576 -25.67 62.70 -52.54
CA CYS A 576 -26.63 63.64 -51.97
C CYS A 576 -28.01 63.14 -51.48
N GLN A 577 -28.54 63.91 -50.51
CA GLN A 577 -29.91 64.46 -50.40
C GLN A 577 -31.12 63.58 -50.02
N ARG A 578 -31.53 63.74 -48.74
CA ARG A 578 -32.71 64.54 -48.29
C ARG A 578 -34.13 64.19 -48.80
N ASN A 579 -35.03 63.89 -47.85
CA ASN A 579 -36.51 63.78 -47.94
C ASN A 579 -37.04 62.64 -48.84
N SER A 580 -37.76 61.62 -48.34
CA SER A 580 -39.13 61.78 -47.80
C SER A 580 -39.73 60.48 -47.21
N ILE A 581 -40.59 60.65 -46.19
CA ILE A 581 -41.73 59.78 -45.81
C ILE A 581 -41.42 58.43 -45.11
N LEU A 582 -42.40 58.00 -44.30
CA LEU A 582 -42.38 56.92 -43.30
C LEU A 582 -43.29 55.73 -43.73
N CYS A 583 -43.61 54.86 -42.76
CA CYS A 583 -44.67 53.81 -42.74
C CYS A 583 -44.22 52.37 -43.07
N ASP A 584 -44.69 51.32 -42.38
CA ASP A 584 -45.33 51.23 -41.05
C ASP A 584 -45.36 49.76 -40.55
N GLY A 585 -45.77 49.51 -39.30
CA GLY A 585 -46.43 48.25 -38.93
C GLY A 585 -45.66 47.23 -38.06
N TYR A 586 -46.21 46.99 -36.87
CA TYR A 586 -45.90 45.90 -35.91
C TYR A 586 -46.67 44.59 -36.30
N PRO A 587 -46.40 43.37 -35.74
CA PRO A 587 -46.26 43.14 -34.30
C PRO A 587 -45.26 42.09 -33.76
N VAL A 588 -45.11 42.16 -32.44
CA VAL A 588 -44.32 41.31 -31.53
C VAL A 588 -45.19 40.20 -30.91
N ALA A 589 -44.61 39.03 -30.64
CA ALA A 589 -45.02 38.14 -29.53
C ALA A 589 -43.96 37.07 -29.22
N VAL A 590 -43.81 36.49 -28.01
CA VAL A 590 -44.05 36.90 -26.60
C VAL A 590 -43.21 35.94 -25.73
N SER A 591 -42.79 36.34 -24.52
CA SER A 591 -42.24 35.42 -23.50
C SER A 591 -42.91 35.59 -22.13
N TYR A 592 -43.39 34.49 -21.51
CA TYR A 592 -43.82 34.35 -20.11
C TYR A 592 -43.60 32.87 -19.71
N ARG A 593 -43.11 32.44 -18.53
CA ARG A 593 -43.06 32.92 -17.12
C ARG A 593 -44.33 32.61 -16.31
N GLN A 594 -44.17 31.75 -15.28
CA GLN A 594 -44.89 31.57 -13.99
C GLN A 594 -46.40 31.98 -13.89
N HIS A 595 -47.30 31.22 -13.26
CA HIS A 595 -47.32 31.00 -11.79
C HIS A 595 -48.43 30.04 -11.28
N GLN A 596 -48.22 29.49 -10.08
CA GLN A 596 -49.17 29.27 -8.94
C GLN A 596 -50.40 28.33 -9.02
N SER A 597 -50.42 27.41 -8.03
CA SER A 597 -51.53 26.94 -7.17
C SER A 597 -52.98 26.90 -7.70
N HIS A 598 -53.60 25.70 -7.61
CA HIS A 598 -54.47 25.37 -6.45
C HIS A 598 -54.83 23.86 -6.40
N SER A 599 -55.15 23.37 -5.21
CA SER A 599 -55.90 22.13 -4.98
C SER A 599 -57.42 22.46 -4.96
N PRO A 600 -58.39 21.50 -5.00
CA PRO A 600 -58.23 20.07 -4.65
C PRO A 600 -59.11 19.02 -5.40
N ARG A 601 -58.88 17.74 -5.01
CA ARG A 601 -59.86 16.64 -4.86
C ARG A 601 -60.40 15.85 -6.09
N ARG A 602 -60.47 14.54 -5.81
CA ARG A 602 -61.46 13.51 -6.24
C ARG A 602 -61.28 12.75 -7.56
N ASN A 603 -60.73 11.54 -7.36
CA ASN A 603 -61.38 10.24 -7.63
C ASN A 603 -61.57 9.72 -9.07
N ALA A 604 -61.63 8.38 -9.10
CA ALA A 604 -62.38 7.53 -10.00
C ALA A 604 -61.74 7.15 -11.35
N SER A 605 -61.08 5.98 -11.31
CA SER A 605 -61.53 4.78 -12.01
C SER A 605 -61.22 4.58 -13.50
N GLN A 606 -60.62 3.41 -13.76
CA GLN A 606 -61.00 2.46 -14.81
C GLN A 606 -60.70 2.81 -16.30
N VAL A 607 -60.52 1.86 -17.23
CA VAL A 607 -60.08 0.44 -17.20
C VAL A 607 -59.99 -0.03 -18.67
N LEU A 608 -59.16 -1.03 -19.01
CA LEU A 608 -59.19 -1.79 -20.30
C LEU A 608 -58.82 -0.94 -21.57
N GLN A 609 -58.44 -1.48 -22.74
CA GLN A 609 -57.92 -2.80 -23.18
C GLN A 609 -57.35 -2.67 -24.61
N HIS A 610 -56.52 -3.66 -25.02
CA HIS A 610 -56.41 -4.20 -26.39
C HIS A 610 -55.98 -3.26 -27.57
N ASP A 611 -55.59 -3.77 -28.75
CA ASP A 611 -54.60 -4.84 -29.01
C ASP A 611 -54.15 -4.80 -30.50
N GLU A 612 -53.26 -5.71 -30.87
CA GLU A 612 -53.13 -6.34 -32.22
C GLU A 612 -53.24 -5.49 -33.51
N SER A 613 -52.08 -5.09 -34.03
CA SER A 613 -51.44 -5.67 -35.25
C SER A 613 -52.06 -5.59 -36.69
N ILE A 614 -51.14 -5.77 -37.66
CA ILE A 614 -51.32 -6.27 -39.05
C ILE A 614 -51.72 -5.29 -40.20
N GLN A 615 -50.73 -5.18 -41.11
CA GLN A 615 -50.65 -4.86 -42.56
C GLN A 615 -51.71 -5.50 -43.51
N PRO A 616 -51.63 -5.44 -44.88
CA PRO A 616 -50.75 -4.68 -45.82
C PRO A 616 -51.51 -3.99 -47.00
N THR A 617 -50.76 -3.68 -48.09
CA THR A 617 -51.15 -3.37 -49.50
C THR A 617 -51.34 -1.88 -49.86
N GLY A 618 -50.88 -1.40 -51.04
CA GLY A 618 -50.10 -2.07 -52.09
C GLY A 618 -49.82 -1.20 -53.35
N TYR A 619 -49.37 -1.86 -54.43
CA TYR A 619 -49.06 -1.37 -55.79
C TYR A 619 -47.71 -0.64 -56.06
N ALA A 620 -47.07 -0.75 -57.24
CA ALA A 620 -46.93 -1.86 -58.22
C ALA A 620 -45.97 -1.45 -59.38
N PHE A 621 -45.45 -2.46 -60.12
CA PHE A 621 -44.63 -2.39 -61.37
C PHE A 621 -43.23 -1.76 -61.23
N GLY A 622 -42.16 -2.25 -61.87
CA GLY A 622 -41.99 -3.37 -62.82
C GLY A 622 -41.26 -2.89 -64.10
N GLY A 623 -40.33 -3.63 -64.72
CA GLY A 623 -39.70 -4.94 -64.42
C GLY A 623 -38.74 -5.33 -65.57
N GLU A 624 -38.02 -6.46 -65.43
CA GLU A 624 -37.38 -7.28 -66.50
C GLU A 624 -36.34 -6.62 -67.47
N GLU A 625 -35.32 -7.32 -68.02
CA GLU A 625 -34.47 -8.43 -67.53
C GLU A 625 -33.21 -8.56 -68.45
N ASP A 626 -32.19 -9.31 -68.00
CA ASP A 626 -31.07 -9.95 -68.76
C ASP A 626 -30.14 -9.18 -69.74
N GLY A 627 -28.88 -9.66 -69.90
CA GLY A 627 -28.11 -9.26 -71.09
C GLY A 627 -26.61 -9.56 -71.32
N ALA A 628 -25.90 -10.33 -70.50
CA ALA A 628 -24.59 -10.99 -70.81
C ALA A 628 -23.34 -10.21 -71.32
N ASP A 629 -22.23 -10.47 -70.60
CA ASP A 629 -20.87 -10.85 -71.08
C ASP A 629 -19.88 -9.94 -71.87
N LEU A 630 -18.62 -10.27 -71.56
CA LEU A 630 -17.29 -9.87 -72.05
C LEU A 630 -17.17 -9.54 -73.56
N PHE A 631 -16.31 -8.56 -73.91
CA PHE A 631 -14.93 -8.86 -74.35
C PHE A 631 -13.98 -7.64 -74.42
N ASP A 632 -12.69 -8.01 -74.46
CA ASP A 632 -11.40 -7.32 -74.54
C ASP A 632 -11.21 -6.22 -75.63
N ARG A 633 -10.07 -5.50 -75.51
CA ARG A 633 -9.19 -4.94 -76.57
C ARG A 633 -9.28 -3.51 -77.19
N ASP A 634 -8.17 -2.79 -76.93
CA ASP A 634 -7.22 -2.12 -77.86
C ASP A 634 -7.56 -0.86 -78.70
N LEU A 635 -6.57 0.07 -78.75
CA LEU A 635 -6.40 1.31 -79.56
C LEU A 635 -7.43 2.46 -79.36
N GLY A 636 -7.09 3.75 -79.53
CA GLY A 636 -5.79 4.42 -79.74
C GLY A 636 -5.89 5.66 -80.67
N PHE A 637 -5.09 6.72 -80.40
CA PHE A 637 -4.95 7.98 -81.21
C PHE A 637 -6.22 8.89 -81.21
N LEU A 638 -6.24 10.23 -81.18
CA LEU A 638 -5.30 11.39 -81.14
C LEU A 638 -6.12 12.65 -80.62
N LEU A 639 -5.71 13.94 -80.53
CA LEU A 639 -4.53 14.74 -80.93
C LEU A 639 -4.31 15.98 -79.96
N GLU A 640 -4.07 17.18 -80.51
CA GLU A 640 -3.99 18.56 -79.95
C GLU A 640 -5.11 18.98 -78.96
N GLY A 641 -4.96 20.03 -78.12
CA GLY A 641 -3.91 21.06 -77.94
C GLY A 641 -4.48 22.25 -77.12
N ASP A 642 -3.85 23.41 -76.89
CA ASP A 642 -2.45 23.86 -77.06
C ASP A 642 -2.24 25.16 -76.22
N ASN A 643 -1.00 25.62 -76.04
CA ASN A 643 -0.56 26.95 -75.56
C ASN A 643 -1.08 27.49 -74.20
N GLY A 644 -0.21 27.40 -73.19
CA GLY A 644 -0.11 28.41 -72.13
C GLY A 644 1.21 29.19 -72.22
N LEU A 645 1.18 30.52 -72.08
CA LEU A 645 2.35 31.40 -71.87
C LEU A 645 1.94 32.57 -70.94
N LEU A 646 2.62 32.89 -69.84
CA LEU A 646 4.04 33.27 -69.63
C LEU A 646 4.38 34.62 -70.30
N TRP A 647 4.94 35.64 -69.62
CA TRP A 647 6.27 35.60 -68.99
C TRP A 647 6.58 36.81 -68.08
N ARG A 648 7.37 36.57 -67.02
CA ARG A 648 8.65 37.26 -66.71
C ARG A 648 9.47 36.30 -65.81
N ALA A 649 10.56 35.66 -66.21
CA ALA A 649 11.82 36.10 -66.87
C ALA A 649 12.76 36.85 -65.90
N MET A 650 14.06 36.54 -65.76
CA MET A 650 14.99 35.51 -66.31
C MET A 650 16.19 35.41 -65.33
N GLY A 651 17.05 34.38 -65.28
CA GLY A 651 17.22 33.13 -66.04
C GLY A 651 18.67 32.61 -65.88
N VAL A 652 19.04 31.48 -66.53
CA VAL A 652 20.43 30.97 -66.73
C VAL A 652 21.15 30.47 -65.44
N GLN A 653 21.78 29.29 -65.32
CA GLN A 653 21.74 27.96 -65.98
C GLN A 653 22.50 26.98 -65.02
N GLU A 654 22.85 25.71 -65.28
CA GLU A 654 22.95 24.89 -66.50
C GLU A 654 22.45 23.44 -66.25
N THR A 655 23.14 22.40 -66.75
CA THR A 655 22.64 21.01 -66.87
C THR A 655 23.74 19.94 -66.71
N ASN A 656 23.40 18.75 -66.17
CA ASN A 656 23.53 17.49 -66.94
C ASN A 656 22.87 16.27 -66.25
N GLN A 657 22.68 15.22 -67.07
CA GLN A 657 21.85 14.01 -66.92
C GLN A 657 22.77 12.74 -66.95
N PRO A 658 22.35 11.45 -67.14
CA PRO A 658 21.02 10.78 -67.05
C PRO A 658 21.06 9.34 -66.43
N VAL A 659 19.94 8.59 -66.56
CA VAL A 659 19.77 7.09 -66.54
C VAL A 659 19.90 6.33 -65.20
N GLY A 660 18.98 5.37 -64.98
CA GLY A 660 19.17 4.24 -64.06
C GLY A 660 17.88 3.50 -63.66
N MET A 661 17.57 2.37 -64.31
CA MET A 661 16.75 1.30 -63.74
C MET A 661 17.68 0.14 -63.40
N GLU A 662 17.72 -0.28 -62.13
CA GLU A 662 17.83 -1.66 -61.62
C GLU A 662 18.20 -1.66 -60.12
N GLU A 663 18.23 -2.85 -59.52
CA GLU A 663 18.69 -3.20 -58.16
C GLU A 663 17.89 -2.71 -56.92
N PHE A 664 17.25 -3.70 -56.29
CA PHE A 664 17.30 -4.02 -54.86
C PHE A 664 17.50 -2.91 -53.81
N GLY A 665 16.52 -2.77 -52.89
CA GLY A 665 16.81 -2.38 -51.50
C GLY A 665 17.57 -3.50 -50.75
N PRO A 666 17.84 -3.37 -49.44
CA PRO A 666 16.74 -3.60 -48.51
C PRO A 666 16.83 -2.92 -47.12
N SER A 667 15.80 -3.18 -46.32
CA SER A 667 15.81 -3.41 -44.86
C SER A 667 16.53 -2.43 -43.91
N PHE A 668 15.71 -1.84 -43.04
CA PHE A 668 16.11 -1.41 -41.69
C PHE A 668 16.43 -2.65 -40.83
N ASN A 669 17.62 -3.24 -40.98
CA ASN A 669 18.06 -4.38 -40.18
C ASN A 669 19.59 -4.54 -40.20
N GLN A 670 20.19 -4.74 -39.01
CA GLN A 670 21.60 -5.14 -38.78
C GLN A 670 22.68 -4.11 -39.20
N LEU A 671 23.93 -4.14 -38.69
CA LEU A 671 24.58 -5.10 -37.79
C LEU A 671 25.08 -4.49 -36.45
N ILE A 672 25.38 -5.38 -35.51
CA ILE A 672 26.27 -5.17 -34.37
C ILE A 672 27.70 -5.62 -34.75
N GLU A 673 28.72 -5.03 -34.12
CA GLU A 673 30.14 -5.43 -34.06
C GLU A 673 31.04 -5.33 -35.33
N ALA A 674 32.26 -4.80 -35.10
CA ALA A 674 33.53 -5.34 -35.59
C ALA A 674 34.74 -4.75 -34.80
N ASP A 675 35.69 -5.63 -34.43
CA ASP A 675 37.15 -5.42 -34.31
C ASP A 675 37.76 -4.42 -33.27
N HIS A 676 38.90 -4.68 -32.57
CA HIS A 676 39.84 -5.81 -32.42
C HIS A 676 40.95 -5.42 -31.35
N PRO A 677 42.02 -6.20 -31.02
CA PRO A 677 42.20 -7.67 -30.83
C PRO A 677 43.18 -8.06 -29.64
N ILE A 678 43.56 -9.37 -29.55
CA ILE A 678 44.73 -9.98 -28.81
C ILE A 678 44.60 -10.07 -27.26
N LEU A 679 44.78 -11.21 -26.55
CA LEU A 679 45.80 -12.28 -26.61
C LEU A 679 45.24 -13.67 -26.16
N ASN A 680 45.99 -14.76 -26.38
CA ASN A 680 45.67 -16.20 -26.12
C ASN A 680 46.87 -16.85 -25.34
N PRO A 681 46.96 -18.17 -25.00
CA PRO A 681 46.01 -19.29 -25.07
C PRO A 681 45.94 -20.19 -23.79
N GLU A 682 45.14 -21.26 -23.82
CA GLU A 682 45.48 -22.69 -23.53
C GLU A 682 44.30 -23.57 -23.05
N LEU A 683 44.41 -24.87 -23.38
CA LEU A 683 43.41 -25.96 -23.39
C LEU A 683 43.28 -26.70 -22.02
N PRO A 684 42.46 -27.76 -21.88
CA PRO A 684 41.00 -27.92 -22.11
C PRO A 684 40.31 -28.65 -20.90
N VAL A 685 39.05 -29.13 -21.02
CA VAL A 685 38.56 -30.49 -20.63
C VAL A 685 37.01 -30.60 -20.63
N GLU A 686 36.51 -31.69 -21.24
CA GLU A 686 35.20 -32.38 -21.10
C GLU A 686 33.84 -31.63 -21.09
N ALA A 687 33.08 -31.85 -22.17
CA ALA A 687 31.62 -32.03 -22.15
C ALA A 687 31.31 -33.55 -22.04
N PRO A 688 30.10 -34.04 -21.64
CA PRO A 688 28.85 -33.85 -22.41
C PRO A 688 27.59 -33.76 -21.48
N MET A 689 26.32 -33.92 -21.89
CA MET A 689 25.68 -34.23 -23.17
C MET A 689 24.29 -33.57 -23.28
N ILE A 690 23.84 -33.28 -24.51
CA ILE A 690 22.47 -32.82 -24.81
C ILE A 690 21.45 -33.95 -24.57
N SER A 691 20.28 -33.64 -24.03
CA SER A 691 19.09 -34.51 -24.16
C SER A 691 17.86 -33.72 -24.64
N ARG A 692 16.91 -34.43 -25.27
CA ARG A 692 15.86 -33.85 -26.12
C ARG A 692 14.80 -33.10 -25.30
N ALA A 693 14.42 -31.90 -25.75
CA ALA A 693 13.16 -31.28 -25.35
C ALA A 693 11.98 -32.17 -25.77
N SER A 694 11.10 -32.52 -24.82
CA SER A 694 9.93 -33.37 -25.07
C SER A 694 8.66 -32.53 -25.23
N SER A 695 8.12 -32.48 -26.44
CA SER A 695 6.80 -31.90 -26.70
C SER A 695 5.69 -32.72 -26.03
N ARG A 696 5.07 -32.17 -24.98
CA ARG A 696 3.80 -32.63 -24.43
C ARG A 696 2.89 -31.43 -24.14
N PRO A 697 1.59 -31.49 -24.47
CA PRO A 697 0.64 -30.49 -23.99
C PRO A 697 0.51 -30.58 -22.46
N MET A 698 0.22 -29.46 -21.83
CA MET A 698 0.06 -29.37 -20.37
C MET A 698 -1.25 -30.05 -19.95
N THR A 699 -1.18 -31.28 -19.43
CA THR A 699 -2.37 -32.05 -19.06
C THR A 699 -2.91 -31.64 -17.68
N TRP A 700 -4.19 -31.27 -17.66
CA TRP A 700 -4.95 -30.84 -16.47
C TRP A 700 -4.99 -31.85 -15.31
N SER A 701 -4.65 -33.12 -15.57
CA SER A 701 -4.48 -34.19 -14.58
C SER A 701 -3.46 -33.89 -13.47
N THR A 702 -2.64 -32.84 -13.60
CA THR A 702 -1.58 -32.50 -12.64
C THR A 702 -2.07 -31.65 -11.43
N ILE A 703 -3.31 -31.13 -11.46
CA ILE A 703 -3.90 -30.32 -10.35
C ILE A 703 -5.27 -30.88 -9.92
N VAL A 704 -5.41 -32.20 -9.92
CA VAL A 704 -6.52 -32.90 -9.23
C VAL A 704 -5.93 -33.65 -8.03
N PRO A 705 -6.33 -33.35 -6.78
CA PRO A 705 -5.89 -34.12 -5.62
C PRO A 705 -6.40 -35.56 -5.67
N THR A 706 -5.59 -36.48 -6.18
CA THR A 706 -5.91 -37.90 -6.24
C THR A 706 -5.86 -38.54 -4.85
N GLN A 707 -6.97 -38.52 -4.12
CA GLN A 707 -7.63 -39.74 -3.64
C GLN A 707 -8.94 -39.46 -2.91
N ILE A 708 -9.91 -40.36 -3.09
CA ILE A 708 -11.12 -40.46 -2.27
C ILE A 708 -10.87 -41.56 -1.22
N PRO A 709 -10.75 -41.26 0.08
CA PRO A 709 -10.83 -42.27 1.12
C PRO A 709 -12.31 -42.63 1.33
N ARG A 710 -12.78 -43.70 0.69
CA ARG A 710 -14.05 -44.33 1.09
C ARG A 710 -13.85 -45.13 2.38
N ASN A 711 -14.90 -45.16 3.21
CA ASN A 711 -15.07 -46.05 4.36
C ASN A 711 -14.08 -45.83 5.53
N GLY A 712 -14.13 -44.64 6.13
CA GLY A 712 -13.70 -44.41 7.51
C GLY A 712 -14.76 -43.59 8.25
N ILE A 713 -15.03 -43.91 9.52
CA ILE A 713 -15.97 -43.14 10.35
C ILE A 713 -15.28 -41.83 10.74
N LEU A 714 -15.53 -40.78 9.96
CA LEU A 714 -15.06 -39.43 10.18
C LEU A 714 -16.23 -38.58 10.70
N ASN A 715 -16.06 -37.99 11.88
CA ASN A 715 -17.10 -37.19 12.51
C ASN A 715 -17.41 -35.95 11.64
N ASP A 716 -18.69 -35.71 11.36
CA ASP A 716 -19.19 -34.54 10.63
C ASP A 716 -19.01 -33.26 11.46
N LEU A 717 -17.78 -32.73 11.46
CA LEU A 717 -17.53 -31.34 11.85
C LEU A 717 -18.21 -30.43 10.81
N PRO A 718 -19.13 -29.54 11.23
CA PRO A 718 -19.77 -28.59 10.31
C PRO A 718 -18.71 -27.71 9.64
N PHE A 719 -19.00 -27.25 8.42
CA PHE A 719 -18.06 -26.43 7.69
C PHE A 719 -17.92 -25.04 8.31
N LEU A 720 -16.75 -24.43 8.17
CA LEU A 720 -16.35 -23.20 8.88
C LEU A 720 -17.06 -21.94 8.36
N LEU A 721 -17.59 -21.96 7.14
CA LEU A 721 -18.28 -20.82 6.53
C LEU A 721 -19.78 -21.06 6.52
N ASP A 722 -20.52 -20.13 7.12
CA ASP A 722 -21.95 -19.99 6.92
C ASP A 722 -22.28 -19.93 5.42
N ASN A 723 -23.42 -20.50 5.04
CA ASN A 723 -23.92 -20.63 3.66
C ASN A 723 -23.26 -21.70 2.78
N VAL A 724 -22.32 -22.52 3.28
CA VAL A 724 -21.80 -23.71 2.59
C VAL A 724 -22.07 -24.96 3.44
N ASN A 725 -23.01 -25.80 3.00
CA ASN A 725 -23.70 -26.80 3.82
C ASN A 725 -23.46 -28.24 3.33
N THR A 726 -23.35 -28.45 2.00
CA THR A 726 -23.13 -29.78 1.41
C THR A 726 -21.65 -30.05 1.15
N SER A 727 -21.26 -31.32 1.07
CA SER A 727 -19.90 -31.72 0.66
C SER A 727 -19.58 -31.29 -0.78
N ILE A 728 -20.60 -31.19 -1.64
CA ILE A 728 -20.45 -30.66 -3.01
C ILE A 728 -20.29 -29.14 -2.97
N GLU A 729 -21.10 -28.40 -2.22
CA GLU A 729 -20.92 -26.96 -2.01
C GLU A 729 -19.50 -26.64 -1.47
N ARG A 730 -18.97 -27.48 -0.57
CA ARG A 730 -17.59 -27.37 -0.06
C ARG A 730 -16.52 -27.65 -1.12
N GLN A 731 -16.74 -28.61 -2.02
CA GLN A 731 -15.87 -28.88 -3.18
C GLN A 731 -15.90 -27.71 -4.16
N LEU A 732 -17.08 -27.17 -4.48
CA LEU A 732 -17.28 -26.02 -5.35
C LEU A 732 -16.63 -24.75 -4.79
N PHE A 733 -16.77 -24.50 -3.49
CA PHE A 733 -16.10 -23.38 -2.81
C PHE A 733 -14.58 -23.48 -2.94
N SER A 734 -14.01 -24.67 -2.69
CA SER A 734 -12.58 -24.93 -2.85
C SER A 734 -12.10 -24.77 -4.30
N HIS A 735 -12.92 -25.18 -5.28
CA HIS A 735 -12.61 -24.96 -6.70
C HIS A 735 -12.61 -23.48 -7.08
N PHE A 736 -13.54 -22.69 -6.53
CA PHE A 736 -13.58 -21.25 -6.75
C PHE A 736 -12.30 -20.55 -6.25
N THR A 737 -11.92 -20.80 -4.99
CA THR A 737 -10.81 -20.09 -4.35
C THR A 737 -9.45 -20.50 -4.87
N ASN A 738 -9.29 -21.74 -5.37
CA ASN A 738 -8.01 -22.25 -5.86
C ASN A 738 -7.85 -22.14 -7.39
N MET A 739 -8.95 -22.15 -8.16
CA MET A 739 -8.90 -22.20 -9.63
C MET A 739 -9.76 -21.12 -10.30
N THR A 740 -11.09 -21.15 -10.15
CA THR A 740 -12.00 -20.28 -10.95
C THR A 740 -11.71 -18.79 -10.76
N SER A 741 -11.38 -18.34 -9.55
CA SER A 741 -11.02 -16.95 -9.29
C SER A 741 -9.74 -16.50 -10.03
N ARG A 742 -8.76 -17.39 -10.25
CA ARG A 742 -7.45 -17.06 -10.83
C ARG A 742 -7.50 -16.79 -12.34
N ILE A 743 -8.41 -17.43 -13.06
CA ILE A 743 -8.56 -17.27 -14.51
C ILE A 743 -9.35 -16.02 -14.91
N LEU A 744 -10.03 -15.38 -13.96
CA LEU A 744 -10.96 -14.26 -14.18
C LEU A 744 -10.33 -12.86 -13.96
N THR A 745 -9.05 -12.78 -13.61
CA THR A 745 -8.37 -11.52 -13.26
C THR A 745 -6.88 -11.59 -13.59
N LEU A 746 -6.25 -10.44 -13.92
CA LEU A 746 -4.80 -10.36 -14.17
C LEU A 746 -3.95 -10.80 -12.95
N SER A 747 -4.52 -10.70 -11.74
CA SER A 747 -3.89 -11.05 -10.46
C SER A 747 -3.72 -12.57 -10.30
N SER A 748 -2.67 -13.11 -10.94
CA SER A 748 -2.43 -14.55 -11.05
C SER A 748 -2.11 -15.28 -9.74
N ASP A 749 -1.67 -14.60 -8.68
CA ASP A 749 -1.42 -15.23 -7.36
C ASP A 749 -1.59 -14.32 -6.13
N ARG A 750 -1.89 -14.95 -4.98
CA ARG A 750 -2.06 -14.45 -3.58
C ARG A 750 -2.95 -13.22 -3.29
N PHE A 751 -3.16 -12.28 -4.21
CA PHE A 751 -3.95 -11.05 -4.01
C PHE A 751 -5.17 -10.94 -4.92
N ASN A 752 -5.85 -12.06 -5.18
CA ASN A 752 -7.00 -12.08 -6.06
C ASN A 752 -8.19 -11.29 -5.46
N PRO A 753 -8.80 -10.34 -6.20
CA PRO A 753 -9.91 -9.53 -5.68
C PRO A 753 -11.21 -10.35 -5.51
N LEU A 754 -11.42 -11.42 -6.29
CA LEU A 754 -12.58 -12.30 -6.12
C LEU A 754 -12.53 -13.08 -4.79
N THR A 755 -11.34 -13.49 -4.32
CA THR A 755 -11.20 -14.16 -3.02
C THR A 755 -11.12 -13.19 -1.84
N SER A 756 -10.61 -11.97 -2.04
CA SER A 756 -10.47 -10.97 -0.97
C SER A 756 -11.66 -10.03 -0.78
N ILE A 757 -12.52 -9.87 -1.80
CA ILE A 757 -13.69 -8.97 -1.77
C ILE A 757 -15.01 -9.75 -1.87
N ILE A 758 -15.15 -10.63 -2.87
CA ILE A 758 -16.43 -11.33 -3.10
C ILE A 758 -16.70 -12.41 -2.05
N VAL A 759 -15.70 -13.18 -1.62
CA VAL A 759 -15.89 -14.21 -0.57
C VAL A 759 -16.37 -13.61 0.77
N PRO A 760 -15.83 -12.48 1.28
CA PRO A 760 -16.37 -11.78 2.46
C PRO A 760 -17.76 -11.14 2.31
N ILE A 761 -18.28 -11.02 1.08
CA ILE A 761 -19.69 -10.68 0.81
C ILE A 761 -20.52 -11.98 0.81
N ALA A 762 -20.07 -13.00 0.08
CA ALA A 762 -20.71 -14.32 0.00
C ALA A 762 -20.92 -15.00 1.36
N SER A 763 -19.96 -14.89 2.29
CA SER A 763 -20.12 -15.46 3.65
C SER A 763 -21.22 -14.79 4.47
N LYS A 764 -21.69 -13.59 4.07
CA LYS A 764 -22.79 -12.86 4.69
C LYS A 764 -24.10 -12.93 3.91
N ASP A 765 -24.03 -13.27 2.61
CA ASP A 765 -25.14 -13.16 1.68
C ASP A 765 -25.31 -14.43 0.83
N GLN A 766 -26.34 -15.21 1.17
CA GLN A 766 -26.60 -16.51 0.54
C GLN A 766 -26.90 -16.41 -0.97
N MET A 767 -27.33 -15.25 -1.49
CA MET A 767 -27.49 -15.04 -2.93
C MET A 767 -26.12 -14.98 -3.63
N VAL A 768 -25.18 -14.24 -3.05
CA VAL A 768 -23.82 -14.08 -3.58
C VAL A 768 -23.04 -15.39 -3.44
N MET A 769 -23.21 -16.13 -2.34
CA MET A 769 -22.65 -17.49 -2.20
C MET A 769 -23.18 -18.44 -3.28
N HIS A 770 -24.50 -18.48 -3.53
CA HIS A 770 -25.05 -19.35 -4.57
C HIS A 770 -24.54 -18.97 -5.97
N SER A 771 -24.42 -17.67 -6.27
CA SER A 771 -23.86 -17.16 -7.54
C SER A 771 -22.39 -17.58 -7.72
N LEU A 772 -21.59 -17.51 -6.65
CA LEU A 772 -20.19 -17.92 -6.62
C LEU A 772 -20.03 -19.44 -6.84
N LEU A 773 -20.86 -20.24 -6.18
CA LEU A 773 -20.79 -21.70 -6.26
C LEU A 773 -21.32 -22.24 -7.59
N CYS A 774 -22.34 -21.63 -8.22
CA CYS A 774 -22.79 -22.06 -9.55
C CYS A 774 -21.77 -21.71 -10.64
N LEU A 775 -21.11 -20.54 -10.56
CA LEU A 775 -19.96 -20.18 -11.41
C LEU A 775 -18.80 -21.19 -11.25
N ALA A 776 -18.47 -21.56 -10.01
CA ALA A 776 -17.48 -22.61 -9.74
C ALA A 776 -17.91 -23.97 -10.31
N GLY A 777 -19.20 -24.30 -10.24
CA GLY A 777 -19.77 -25.52 -10.81
C GLY A 777 -19.72 -25.56 -12.33
N SER A 778 -20.01 -24.44 -13.00
CA SER A 778 -19.86 -24.30 -14.46
C SER A 778 -18.41 -24.57 -14.89
N HIS A 779 -17.46 -23.87 -14.26
CA HIS A 779 -16.05 -24.04 -14.58
C HIS A 779 -15.53 -25.44 -14.27
N LEU A 780 -15.96 -26.07 -13.16
CA LEU A 780 -15.58 -27.44 -12.84
C LEU A 780 -16.15 -28.45 -13.85
N VAL A 781 -17.38 -28.23 -14.36
CA VAL A 781 -17.98 -29.05 -15.42
C VAL A 781 -17.21 -28.87 -16.74
N SER A 782 -16.82 -27.65 -17.12
CA SER A 782 -16.24 -27.38 -18.44
C SER A 782 -14.82 -27.93 -18.64
N ILE A 783 -14.10 -28.26 -17.56
CA ILE A 783 -12.73 -28.81 -17.57
C ILE A 783 -12.63 -30.31 -17.21
N SER A 784 -13.74 -30.96 -16.82
CA SER A 784 -13.74 -32.33 -16.28
C SER A 784 -14.24 -33.37 -17.29
N GLU A 785 -13.79 -34.62 -17.15
CA GLU A 785 -14.24 -35.74 -18.00
C GLU A 785 -15.62 -36.27 -17.60
N GLU A 786 -16.48 -36.51 -18.60
CA GLU A 786 -17.95 -36.65 -18.49
C GLU A 786 -18.45 -37.66 -17.44
N GLY A 787 -17.67 -38.70 -17.12
CA GLY A 787 -18.10 -39.83 -16.29
C GLY A 787 -18.23 -39.56 -14.79
N SER A 788 -17.77 -38.42 -14.26
CA SER A 788 -17.71 -38.19 -12.80
C SER A 788 -18.61 -37.06 -12.26
N ILE A 789 -19.27 -36.31 -13.13
CA ILE A 789 -19.71 -34.93 -12.84
C ILE A 789 -21.23 -34.81 -12.60
N GLN A 790 -22.02 -35.87 -12.78
CA GLN A 790 -23.49 -35.75 -12.81
C GLN A 790 -24.10 -35.10 -11.55
N SER A 791 -23.57 -35.42 -10.37
CA SER A 791 -23.96 -34.80 -9.10
C SER A 791 -23.59 -33.31 -9.04
N ILE A 792 -22.36 -32.97 -9.43
CA ILE A 792 -21.86 -31.59 -9.51
C ILE A 792 -22.70 -30.76 -10.49
N ASN A 793 -23.08 -31.30 -11.65
CA ASN A 793 -23.92 -30.61 -12.63
C ASN A 793 -25.36 -30.41 -12.11
N SER A 794 -25.92 -31.40 -11.40
CA SER A 794 -27.23 -31.21 -10.74
C SER A 794 -27.19 -30.15 -9.63
N GLU A 795 -26.09 -30.09 -8.87
CA GLU A 795 -25.88 -29.09 -7.81
C GLU A 795 -25.63 -27.69 -8.40
N LYS A 796 -24.84 -27.58 -9.48
CA LYS A 796 -24.65 -26.36 -10.28
C LYS A 796 -26.00 -25.76 -10.68
N ASN A 797 -26.86 -26.58 -11.29
CA ASN A 797 -28.17 -26.16 -11.76
C ASN A 797 -29.07 -25.74 -10.60
N ARG A 798 -29.11 -26.51 -9.49
CA ARG A 798 -29.85 -26.13 -8.26
C ARG A 798 -29.38 -24.79 -7.70
N LEU A 799 -28.08 -24.56 -7.66
CA LEU A 799 -27.48 -23.33 -7.11
C LEU A 799 -27.74 -22.13 -8.02
N HIS A 800 -27.60 -22.27 -9.34
CA HIS A 800 -27.98 -21.25 -10.31
C HIS A 800 -29.47 -20.88 -10.16
N ASP A 801 -30.37 -21.87 -10.15
CA ASP A 801 -31.81 -21.65 -9.98
C ASP A 801 -32.14 -20.81 -8.73
N LEU A 802 -31.47 -21.12 -7.61
CA LEU A 802 -31.64 -20.41 -6.35
C LEU A 802 -30.95 -19.04 -6.34
N ALA A 803 -29.82 -18.87 -7.04
CA ALA A 803 -29.16 -17.58 -7.22
C ALA A 803 -30.04 -16.64 -8.04
N THR A 804 -30.42 -17.04 -9.25
CA THR A 804 -31.20 -16.25 -10.20
C THR A 804 -32.57 -15.87 -9.64
N ARG A 805 -33.30 -16.81 -8.99
CA ARG A 805 -34.58 -16.49 -8.32
C ARG A 805 -34.44 -15.45 -7.20
N ARG A 806 -33.37 -15.53 -6.39
CA ARG A 806 -33.09 -14.55 -5.31
C ARG A 806 -32.63 -13.20 -5.85
N HIS A 807 -31.81 -13.23 -6.89
CA HIS A 807 -31.32 -12.05 -7.59
C HIS A 807 -32.49 -11.23 -8.16
N SER A 808 -33.31 -11.85 -9.00
CA SER A 808 -34.48 -11.20 -9.60
C SER A 808 -35.47 -10.68 -8.56
N LEU A 809 -35.71 -11.41 -7.46
CA LEU A 809 -36.56 -10.93 -6.37
C LEU A 809 -35.99 -9.68 -5.69
N ARG A 810 -34.67 -9.61 -5.44
CA ARG A 810 -34.04 -8.42 -4.85
C ARG A 810 -34.00 -7.24 -5.83
N VAL A 811 -33.76 -7.49 -7.12
CA VAL A 811 -33.85 -6.46 -8.16
C VAL A 811 -35.28 -5.88 -8.23
N GLN A 812 -36.32 -6.72 -8.23
CA GLN A 812 -37.71 -6.26 -8.19
C GLN A 812 -38.03 -5.45 -6.92
N ILE A 813 -37.50 -5.85 -5.76
CA ILE A 813 -37.64 -5.09 -4.51
C ILE A 813 -36.94 -3.73 -4.59
N LEU A 814 -35.79 -3.62 -5.30
CA LEU A 814 -35.09 -2.37 -5.53
C LEU A 814 -35.81 -1.47 -6.56
N GLU A 815 -36.35 -2.05 -7.64
CA GLU A 815 -37.19 -1.33 -8.62
C GLU A 815 -38.45 -0.77 -7.95
N GLN A 816 -39.12 -1.53 -7.08
CA GLN A 816 -40.27 -1.07 -6.27
C GLN A 816 -39.93 0.01 -5.22
N ARG A 817 -38.64 0.23 -4.91
CA ARG A 817 -38.16 1.19 -3.92
C ARG A 817 -37.45 2.41 -4.53
N GLU A 818 -37.31 2.43 -5.86
CA GLU A 818 -36.47 3.39 -6.59
C GLU A 818 -35.00 3.45 -6.09
N GLY A 819 -34.48 2.29 -5.65
CA GLY A 819 -33.05 2.10 -5.32
C GLY A 819 -32.74 1.46 -3.96
N PRO A 820 -31.44 1.35 -3.62
CA PRO A 820 -30.96 0.62 -2.43
C PRO A 820 -31.09 1.40 -1.13
N GLN A 821 -31.37 0.66 -0.05
CA GLN A 821 -31.46 1.17 1.32
C GLN A 821 -30.08 1.32 1.99
N SER A 822 -29.09 0.52 1.59
CA SER A 822 -27.71 0.62 2.09
C SER A 822 -26.66 0.33 1.00
N PRO A 823 -25.41 0.82 1.14
CA PRO A 823 -24.31 0.45 0.25
C PRO A 823 -24.08 -1.07 0.19
N GLN A 824 -24.26 -1.76 1.31
CA GLN A 824 -24.08 -3.21 1.43
C GLN A 824 -25.15 -3.99 0.65
N GLU A 825 -26.40 -3.49 0.59
CA GLU A 825 -27.45 -4.06 -0.25
C GLU A 825 -27.11 -3.90 -1.74
N LEU A 826 -26.59 -2.73 -2.14
CA LEU A 826 -26.13 -2.46 -3.49
C LEU A 826 -24.94 -3.35 -3.89
N GLU A 827 -23.90 -3.45 -3.05
CA GLU A 827 -22.71 -4.27 -3.30
C GLU A 827 -23.06 -5.76 -3.43
N SER A 828 -23.95 -6.30 -2.58
CA SER A 828 -24.42 -7.69 -2.70
C SER A 828 -25.12 -7.96 -4.03
N VAL A 829 -26.05 -7.09 -4.45
CA VAL A 829 -26.81 -7.32 -5.71
C VAL A 829 -25.91 -7.08 -6.92
N LEU A 830 -25.04 -6.07 -6.90
CA LEU A 830 -24.05 -5.83 -7.96
C LEU A 830 -23.05 -6.99 -8.10
N ALA A 831 -22.51 -7.51 -6.99
CA ALA A 831 -21.62 -8.68 -7.00
C ALA A 831 -22.32 -9.92 -7.56
N SER A 832 -23.59 -10.15 -7.21
CA SER A 832 -24.38 -11.26 -7.77
C SER A 832 -24.67 -11.08 -9.27
N ALA A 833 -24.94 -9.85 -9.75
CA ALA A 833 -25.11 -9.59 -11.18
C ALA A 833 -23.82 -9.93 -11.96
N LEU A 834 -22.67 -9.47 -11.48
CA LEU A 834 -21.38 -9.74 -12.12
C LEU A 834 -21.04 -11.25 -12.10
N LEU A 835 -21.25 -11.95 -10.98
CA LEU A 835 -21.05 -13.40 -10.89
C LEU A 835 -21.96 -14.20 -11.83
N LEU A 836 -23.22 -13.77 -12.02
CA LEU A 836 -24.14 -14.42 -12.95
C LEU A 836 -23.77 -14.14 -14.41
N CYS A 837 -23.32 -12.93 -14.76
CA CYS A 837 -22.74 -12.65 -16.08
C CYS A 837 -21.53 -13.56 -16.37
N LEU A 838 -20.65 -13.76 -15.38
CA LEU A 838 -19.50 -14.68 -15.49
C LEU A 838 -19.91 -16.15 -15.61
N TYR A 839 -21.05 -16.55 -15.03
CA TYR A 839 -21.60 -17.89 -15.20
C TYR A 839 -22.03 -18.15 -16.65
N GLU A 840 -22.73 -17.21 -17.28
CA GLU A 840 -23.13 -17.32 -18.70
C GLU A 840 -21.91 -17.31 -19.65
N ILE A 841 -20.89 -16.49 -19.35
CA ILE A 841 -19.56 -16.51 -19.99
C ILE A 841 -18.91 -17.90 -19.93
N CYS A 842 -19.01 -18.56 -18.77
CA CYS A 842 -18.40 -19.85 -18.48
C CYS A 842 -19.13 -21.01 -19.17
N GLU A 843 -20.47 -21.05 -19.12
CA GLU A 843 -21.28 -22.04 -19.85
C GLU A 843 -21.09 -21.90 -21.37
N GLY A 844 -21.03 -20.66 -21.88
CA GLY A 844 -20.95 -20.39 -23.32
C GLY A 844 -22.22 -20.79 -24.06
N SER A 845 -23.38 -20.35 -23.55
CA SER A 845 -24.70 -20.53 -24.19
C SER A 845 -24.73 -20.03 -25.65
N GLY A 846 -24.08 -18.90 -25.91
CA GLY A 846 -24.12 -18.20 -27.20
C GLY A 846 -25.40 -17.38 -27.42
N ASP A 847 -26.22 -17.19 -26.38
CA ASP A 847 -27.40 -16.35 -26.37
C ASP A 847 -27.17 -15.04 -25.57
N ALA A 848 -28.22 -14.25 -25.37
CA ALA A 848 -28.13 -12.92 -24.77
C ALA A 848 -28.41 -12.89 -23.25
N THR A 849 -28.37 -14.02 -22.54
CA THR A 849 -28.63 -14.07 -21.08
C THR A 849 -27.68 -13.16 -20.29
N TRP A 850 -26.39 -13.17 -20.64
CA TRP A 850 -25.33 -12.38 -20.01
C TRP A 850 -25.61 -10.87 -20.04
N SER A 851 -26.26 -10.34 -21.09
CA SER A 851 -26.52 -8.90 -21.19
C SER A 851 -27.59 -8.45 -20.19
N ILE A 852 -28.54 -9.31 -19.83
CA ILE A 852 -29.57 -9.02 -18.79
C ILE A 852 -28.90 -8.74 -17.44
N HIS A 853 -27.83 -9.46 -17.12
CA HIS A 853 -27.07 -9.26 -15.89
C HIS A 853 -26.24 -7.97 -15.91
N LEU A 854 -25.61 -7.61 -17.05
CA LEU A 854 -24.91 -6.33 -17.19
C LEU A 854 -25.88 -5.13 -17.23
N ASP A 855 -27.03 -5.23 -17.90
CA ASP A 855 -28.06 -4.20 -17.89
C ASP A 855 -28.59 -3.95 -16.47
N THR A 856 -28.73 -5.01 -15.67
CA THR A 856 -29.07 -4.93 -14.25
C THR A 856 -27.98 -4.22 -13.45
N ALA A 857 -26.70 -4.54 -13.67
CA ALA A 857 -25.57 -3.82 -13.05
C ALA A 857 -25.53 -2.33 -13.47
N ARG A 858 -25.81 -2.02 -14.75
CA ARG A 858 -25.87 -0.65 -15.29
C ARG A 858 -27.00 0.16 -14.67
N LYS A 859 -28.19 -0.44 -14.45
CA LYS A 859 -29.30 0.15 -13.66
C LYS A 859 -28.89 0.44 -12.20
N LEU A 860 -28.26 -0.53 -11.54
CA LEU A 860 -27.85 -0.40 -10.13
C LEU A 860 -26.84 0.75 -9.93
N ILE A 861 -25.87 0.87 -10.84
CA ILE A 861 -24.87 1.95 -10.83
C ILE A 861 -25.51 3.30 -11.22
N SER A 862 -26.47 3.35 -12.14
CA SER A 862 -27.15 4.60 -12.48
C SER A 862 -28.10 5.11 -11.38
N TRP A 863 -28.70 4.24 -10.56
CA TRP A 863 -29.39 4.64 -9.32
C TRP A 863 -28.43 5.11 -8.22
N ALA A 864 -27.28 4.44 -8.07
CA ALA A 864 -26.24 4.89 -7.15
C ALA A 864 -25.75 6.28 -7.53
N ALA A 865 -25.62 6.55 -8.83
CA ALA A 865 -25.40 7.90 -9.34
C ALA A 865 -26.59 8.84 -9.06
N SER A 866 -27.83 8.51 -9.40
CA SER A 866 -28.90 9.51 -9.61
C SER A 866 -29.34 10.35 -8.39
N LYS A 867 -29.12 9.90 -7.14
CA LYS A 867 -29.65 10.56 -5.91
C LYS A 867 -29.34 12.07 -5.82
N PRO A 868 -30.35 12.95 -5.73
CA PRO A 868 -30.17 14.39 -5.48
C PRO A 868 -30.07 14.72 -3.98
N THR A 869 -29.34 15.78 -3.64
CA THR A 869 -29.24 16.30 -2.26
C THR A 869 -30.53 17.02 -1.84
N SER A 870 -31.28 16.44 -0.91
CA SER A 870 -32.56 16.99 -0.46
C SER A 870 -32.45 17.99 0.70
N GLY A 871 -32.47 19.29 0.37
CA GLY A 871 -33.21 20.28 1.18
C GLY A 871 -32.45 21.29 2.04
N GLU A 872 -31.93 22.36 1.43
CA GLU A 872 -32.05 23.73 1.97
C GLU A 872 -31.98 24.76 0.81
N PRO A 873 -32.73 25.89 0.83
CA PRO A 873 -32.77 26.85 -0.27
C PRO A 873 -31.72 27.98 -0.18
N GLU A 874 -31.43 28.61 -1.31
CA GLU A 874 -30.24 29.45 -1.54
C GLU A 874 -30.24 30.84 -0.86
N SER A 875 -29.03 31.36 -0.62
CA SER A 875 -28.72 32.78 -0.83
C SER A 875 -27.34 32.92 -1.50
N ILE A 876 -27.13 33.97 -2.31
CA ILE A 876 -26.15 33.94 -3.42
C ILE A 876 -25.02 34.96 -3.23
N SER A 877 -23.77 34.47 -3.22
CA SER A 877 -22.59 35.23 -3.66
C SER A 877 -21.50 34.28 -4.16
N SER A 878 -21.34 34.19 -5.48
CA SER A 878 -20.66 33.10 -6.16
C SER A 878 -19.13 33.20 -6.26
N ILE A 879 -18.43 32.15 -5.84
CA ILE A 879 -17.39 31.50 -6.66
C ILE A 879 -17.76 30.01 -6.74
N ARG A 880 -17.78 29.42 -7.94
CA ARG A 880 -18.44 28.12 -8.18
C ARG A 880 -17.56 26.92 -7.82
N VAL A 881 -17.66 26.45 -6.59
CA VAL A 881 -17.25 25.07 -6.23
C VAL A 881 -18.24 24.10 -6.88
N ALA A 882 -17.75 23.17 -7.71
CA ALA A 882 -18.58 22.15 -8.36
C ALA A 882 -18.86 20.96 -7.40
N PRO A 883 -20.11 20.64 -7.05
CA PRO A 883 -20.42 19.65 -6.02
C PRO A 883 -20.69 18.25 -6.60
N GLN A 884 -19.70 17.36 -6.61
CA GLN A 884 -19.88 15.96 -7.06
C GLN A 884 -19.12 14.95 -6.19
N PHE A 885 -19.71 14.60 -5.04
CA PHE A 885 -19.45 13.34 -4.32
C PHE A 885 -20.68 12.44 -4.53
N ARG A 886 -20.51 11.23 -5.08
CA ARG A 886 -21.56 10.20 -5.22
C ARG A 886 -21.01 8.85 -4.66
N PRO A 887 -21.88 7.87 -4.33
CA PRO A 887 -21.72 7.10 -3.10
C PRO A 887 -20.81 5.87 -3.16
N GLU A 888 -20.56 5.34 -1.96
CA GLU A 888 -19.78 4.15 -1.60
C GLU A 888 -20.15 2.90 -2.43
N ILE A 889 -19.31 2.57 -3.41
CA ILE A 889 -19.25 1.26 -4.08
C ILE A 889 -17.78 0.81 -4.07
N ASN A 890 -17.52 -0.47 -3.76
CA ASN A 890 -16.18 -1.04 -3.85
C ASN A 890 -15.54 -0.82 -5.24
N ARG A 891 -14.33 -0.23 -5.25
CA ARG A 891 -13.57 0.09 -6.47
C ARG A 891 -13.41 -1.10 -7.41
N PHE A 892 -13.16 -2.31 -6.92
CA PHE A 892 -13.02 -3.49 -7.77
C PHE A 892 -14.34 -3.84 -8.47
N LEU A 893 -15.48 -3.80 -7.77
CA LEU A 893 -16.79 -4.06 -8.40
C LEU A 893 -17.08 -3.06 -9.53
N LEU A 894 -16.69 -1.80 -9.34
CA LEU A 894 -16.85 -0.75 -10.34
C LEU A 894 -15.88 -0.91 -11.52
N GLU A 895 -14.58 -1.13 -11.28
CA GLU A 895 -13.60 -1.35 -12.36
C GLU A 895 -13.92 -2.62 -13.17
N PHE A 896 -14.30 -3.70 -12.48
CA PHE A 896 -14.67 -4.96 -13.11
C PHE A 896 -15.95 -4.83 -13.94
N PHE A 897 -16.97 -4.11 -13.44
CA PHE A 897 -18.14 -3.75 -14.25
C PHE A 897 -17.74 -2.93 -15.47
N ILE A 898 -16.95 -1.87 -15.31
CA ILE A 898 -16.58 -0.96 -16.41
C ILE A 898 -15.86 -1.72 -17.53
N TYR A 899 -14.94 -2.63 -17.23
CA TYR A 899 -14.28 -3.46 -18.25
C TYR A 899 -15.30 -4.33 -19.04
N HIS A 900 -16.20 -5.02 -18.35
CA HIS A 900 -17.19 -5.90 -18.99
C HIS A 900 -18.25 -5.12 -19.77
N ASP A 901 -18.76 -3.99 -19.23
CA ASP A 901 -19.70 -3.08 -19.91
C ASP A 901 -19.08 -2.46 -21.17
N THR A 902 -17.79 -2.11 -21.11
CA THR A 902 -17.05 -1.57 -22.25
C THR A 902 -16.86 -2.61 -23.35
N LEU A 903 -16.33 -3.81 -23.03
CA LEU A 903 -16.09 -4.83 -24.05
C LEU A 903 -17.36 -5.45 -24.63
N ALA A 904 -18.50 -5.36 -23.93
CA ALA A 904 -19.81 -5.71 -24.49
C ALA A 904 -20.17 -4.87 -25.73
N THR A 905 -19.73 -3.60 -25.82
CA THR A 905 -20.01 -2.73 -26.98
C THR A 905 -19.37 -3.22 -28.27
N VAL A 906 -18.33 -4.06 -28.19
CA VAL A 906 -17.62 -4.60 -29.36
C VAL A 906 -18.43 -5.68 -30.08
N THR A 907 -19.37 -6.34 -29.38
CA THR A 907 -20.25 -7.38 -29.96
C THR A 907 -21.74 -7.06 -29.90
N VAL A 908 -22.14 -5.92 -29.30
CA VAL A 908 -23.53 -5.45 -29.23
C VAL A 908 -23.63 -4.02 -29.77
N ALA A 909 -24.14 -3.87 -31.00
CA ALA A 909 -24.23 -2.58 -31.70
C ALA A 909 -25.11 -1.52 -31.00
N SER A 910 -26.03 -1.94 -30.13
CA SER A 910 -27.07 -1.10 -29.52
C SER A 910 -26.82 -0.75 -28.04
N CYS A 911 -25.58 -0.90 -27.54
CA CYS A 911 -25.25 -0.72 -26.12
C CYS A 911 -24.58 0.64 -25.85
N PRO A 912 -25.30 1.68 -25.40
CA PRO A 912 -24.69 2.97 -25.06
C PRO A 912 -23.87 2.84 -23.77
N SER A 913 -22.56 3.04 -23.85
CA SER A 913 -21.68 2.82 -22.70
C SER A 913 -21.92 3.85 -21.59
N LEU A 914 -21.80 3.42 -20.33
CA LEU A 914 -21.97 4.34 -19.19
C LEU A 914 -20.79 5.34 -19.09
N ILE A 915 -19.66 5.07 -19.77
CA ILE A 915 -18.52 5.98 -19.92
C ILE A 915 -18.88 7.17 -20.84
N SER A 916 -19.41 6.88 -22.04
CA SER A 916 -19.79 7.88 -23.06
C SER A 916 -20.77 8.90 -22.47
N SER A 917 -21.70 8.42 -21.63
CA SER A 917 -22.72 9.22 -20.95
C SER A 917 -22.29 9.88 -19.62
N SER A 918 -21.11 9.60 -19.05
CA SER A 918 -20.70 10.14 -17.74
C SER A 918 -19.22 10.57 -17.60
N ARG A 919 -18.89 11.76 -18.14
CA ARG A 919 -17.61 12.46 -17.88
C ARG A 919 -17.26 12.61 -16.39
N SER A 920 -18.23 12.50 -15.47
CA SER A 920 -18.04 12.59 -14.02
C SER A 920 -17.36 11.36 -13.37
N LEU A 921 -17.33 10.19 -14.02
CA LEU A 921 -16.59 9.03 -13.50
C LEU A 921 -15.08 9.11 -13.81
N ARG A 922 -14.66 10.02 -14.70
CA ARG A 922 -13.31 10.08 -15.30
C ARG A 922 -12.27 10.80 -14.42
N GLN A 923 -12.30 10.63 -13.09
CA GLN A 923 -11.36 11.35 -12.22
C GLN A 923 -9.98 10.69 -12.21
N GLU A 924 -8.96 11.45 -12.65
CA GLU A 924 -7.56 11.01 -12.70
C GLU A 924 -7.01 10.60 -11.33
N SER A 925 -6.93 9.29 -11.09
CA SER A 925 -6.12 8.73 -10.01
C SER A 925 -4.64 8.72 -10.45
N ASN A 926 -3.89 9.74 -10.03
CA ASN A 926 -2.42 9.79 -10.19
C ASN A 926 -1.69 8.79 -9.24
N ILE A 927 -2.37 7.70 -8.87
CA ILE A 927 -1.91 6.64 -7.97
C ILE A 927 -1.60 5.44 -8.84
N VAL A 928 -0.31 5.17 -9.07
CA VAL A 928 0.14 3.92 -9.72
C VAL A 928 -0.02 2.76 -8.72
N GLN A 929 -1.23 2.20 -8.70
CA GLN A 929 -1.57 0.89 -8.14
C GLN A 929 -1.80 -0.08 -9.29
N ASP A 930 -1.43 -1.34 -9.09
CA ASP A 930 -1.61 -2.39 -10.09
C ASP A 930 -3.10 -2.55 -10.43
N ALA A 931 -3.46 -2.39 -11.71
CA ALA A 931 -4.84 -2.47 -12.15
C ALA A 931 -5.34 -3.92 -12.15
N TYR A 932 -6.52 -4.18 -11.57
CA TYR A 932 -7.11 -5.51 -11.53
C TYR A 932 -7.50 -6.05 -12.93
N VAL A 933 -7.78 -5.14 -13.86
CA VAL A 933 -8.11 -5.41 -15.26
C VAL A 933 -7.52 -4.29 -16.15
N VAL A 934 -7.23 -4.59 -17.41
CA VAL A 934 -6.61 -3.63 -18.35
C VAL A 934 -7.56 -2.46 -18.64
N GLY A 935 -7.03 -1.24 -18.78
CA GLY A 935 -7.68 -0.17 -19.54
C GLY A 935 -8.58 0.82 -18.80
N VAL A 936 -8.98 0.50 -17.56
CA VAL A 936 -9.95 1.34 -16.82
C VAL A 936 -9.31 2.62 -16.25
N ASN A 937 -8.05 2.54 -15.80
CA ASN A 937 -7.33 3.65 -15.13
C ASN A 937 -6.37 4.44 -16.07
N ASP A 938 -6.29 4.07 -17.34
CA ASP A 938 -5.37 4.67 -18.33
C ASP A 938 -6.07 5.27 -19.56
N GLY A 939 -7.40 5.11 -19.69
CA GLY A 939 -8.20 5.69 -20.77
C GLY A 939 -8.52 4.76 -21.93
N LEU A 940 -7.98 3.54 -21.96
CA LEU A 940 -8.23 2.58 -23.04
C LEU A 940 -9.72 2.22 -23.20
N CYS A 941 -10.48 2.16 -22.11
CA CYS A 941 -11.94 1.93 -22.17
C CYS A 941 -12.72 3.07 -22.85
N ASP A 942 -12.17 4.29 -22.85
CA ASP A 942 -12.73 5.42 -23.61
C ASP A 942 -12.46 5.27 -25.11
N LEU A 943 -11.25 4.81 -25.48
CA LEU A 943 -10.90 4.51 -26.87
C LEU A 943 -11.76 3.36 -27.43
N ILE A 944 -11.96 2.28 -26.66
CA ILE A 944 -12.87 1.18 -27.04
C ILE A 944 -14.30 1.72 -27.25
N SER A 945 -14.83 2.51 -26.30
CA SER A 945 -16.17 3.10 -26.41
C SER A 945 -16.32 3.99 -27.66
N ARG A 946 -15.34 4.87 -27.91
CA ARG A 946 -15.36 5.79 -29.06
C ARG A 946 -15.26 5.07 -30.40
N ILE A 947 -14.50 3.97 -30.48
CA ILE A 947 -14.44 3.14 -31.70
C ILE A 947 -15.76 2.37 -31.90
N ALA A 948 -16.43 1.92 -30.84
CA ALA A 948 -17.76 1.33 -30.92
C ALA A 948 -18.81 2.36 -31.41
N ASP A 949 -18.86 3.55 -30.80
CA ASP A 949 -19.75 4.64 -31.19
C ASP A 949 -19.50 5.06 -32.66
N LEU A 950 -18.25 5.21 -33.08
CA LEU A 950 -17.86 5.49 -34.48
C LEU A 950 -18.30 4.37 -35.44
N ARG A 951 -18.15 3.09 -35.05
CA ARG A 951 -18.61 1.96 -35.87
C ARG A 951 -20.13 2.03 -36.08
N SER A 952 -20.89 2.28 -35.03
CA SER A 952 -22.35 2.39 -35.14
C SER A 952 -22.78 3.58 -36.01
N GLN A 953 -22.05 4.71 -35.97
CA GLN A 953 -22.22 5.81 -36.93
C GLN A 953 -21.92 5.36 -38.38
N ALA A 954 -20.81 4.67 -38.63
CA ALA A 954 -20.41 4.22 -39.96
C ALA A 954 -21.31 3.12 -40.56
N VAL A 955 -21.97 2.31 -39.72
CA VAL A 955 -23.02 1.38 -40.15
C VAL A 955 -24.31 2.12 -40.51
N ALA A 956 -24.69 3.15 -39.74
CA ALA A 956 -25.89 3.95 -40.01
C ALA A 956 -25.74 4.91 -41.22
N ALA A 957 -24.52 5.40 -41.48
CA ALA A 957 -24.19 6.30 -42.59
C ALA A 957 -23.10 5.68 -43.49
N PRO A 958 -23.45 4.74 -44.39
CA PRO A 958 -22.47 3.99 -45.19
C PRO A 958 -21.83 4.77 -46.36
N GLN A 959 -22.15 6.06 -46.54
CA GLN A 959 -21.42 6.96 -47.43
C GLN A 959 -20.31 7.66 -46.65
N GLN A 960 -19.16 7.96 -47.28
CA GLN A 960 -18.00 8.58 -46.61
C GLN A 960 -18.28 10.03 -46.17
N ASN A 961 -18.92 10.20 -45.03
CA ASN A 961 -19.00 11.48 -44.33
C ASN A 961 -17.60 11.90 -43.85
N GLY A 962 -17.19 13.12 -44.17
CA GLY A 962 -15.93 13.70 -43.69
C GLY A 962 -15.83 13.70 -42.16
N ASP A 963 -16.96 13.80 -41.46
CA ASP A 963 -17.04 13.78 -40.00
C ASP A 963 -16.54 12.45 -39.40
N ILE A 964 -16.86 11.31 -40.04
CA ILE A 964 -16.40 9.97 -39.63
C ILE A 964 -14.88 9.87 -39.78
N LEU A 965 -14.33 10.44 -40.87
CA LEU A 965 -12.88 10.49 -41.09
C LEU A 965 -12.18 11.41 -40.07
N CYS A 966 -12.77 12.56 -39.75
CA CYS A 966 -12.27 13.48 -38.74
C CYS A 966 -12.26 12.84 -37.34
N GLU A 967 -13.36 12.20 -36.92
CA GLU A 967 -13.43 11.50 -35.63
C GLU A 967 -12.45 10.32 -35.57
N ALA A 968 -12.33 9.54 -36.65
CA ALA A 968 -11.35 8.47 -36.75
C ALA A 968 -9.90 8.96 -36.61
N VAL A 969 -9.54 10.11 -37.22
CA VAL A 969 -8.20 10.70 -37.11
C VAL A 969 -7.92 11.17 -35.67
N VAL A 970 -8.90 11.75 -34.98
CA VAL A 970 -8.74 12.16 -33.56
C VAL A 970 -8.58 10.93 -32.66
N ILE A 971 -9.38 9.86 -32.86
CA ILE A 971 -9.22 8.60 -32.13
C ILE A 971 -7.85 7.96 -32.43
N TRP A 972 -7.36 8.05 -33.66
CA TRP A 972 -6.05 7.51 -34.04
C TRP A 972 -4.89 8.25 -33.38
N ASP A 973 -4.94 9.59 -33.29
CA ASP A 973 -3.92 10.38 -32.58
C ASP A 973 -3.94 10.09 -31.07
N ASP A 974 -5.13 10.04 -30.44
CA ASP A 974 -5.26 9.63 -29.04
C ASP A 974 -4.69 8.21 -28.79
N LEU A 975 -4.96 7.27 -29.71
CA LEU A 975 -4.47 5.88 -29.64
C LEU A 975 -2.96 5.77 -29.88
N ALA A 976 -2.38 6.62 -30.73
CA ALA A 976 -0.93 6.67 -30.97
C ALA A 976 -0.16 7.27 -29.78
N ASN A 977 -0.77 8.23 -29.07
CA ASN A 977 -0.22 8.82 -27.86
C ASN A 977 -0.48 7.97 -26.60
N TRP A 978 -1.51 7.11 -26.58
CA TRP A 978 -1.80 6.20 -25.46
C TRP A 978 -0.69 5.16 -25.24
N HIS A 979 -0.29 4.98 -24.00
CA HIS A 979 0.69 3.99 -23.56
C HIS A 979 0.27 3.36 -22.22
N PRO A 980 0.47 2.05 -22.01
CA PRO A 980 0.13 1.38 -20.75
C PRO A 980 0.98 1.92 -19.58
N LYS A 981 0.33 2.37 -18.51
CA LYS A 981 0.98 3.03 -17.34
C LYS A 981 1.81 2.09 -16.44
N SER A 982 1.83 0.79 -16.72
CA SER A 982 2.42 -0.22 -15.83
C SER A 982 3.94 -0.38 -15.98
N THR A 983 4.62 -0.63 -14.87
CA THR A 983 6.05 -1.00 -14.86
C THR A 983 6.32 -2.47 -15.16
N ASP A 984 5.30 -3.34 -15.14
CA ASP A 984 5.45 -4.76 -15.46
C ASP A 984 5.67 -4.99 -16.97
N SER A 985 6.42 -6.04 -17.34
CA SER A 985 6.63 -6.45 -18.74
C SER A 985 5.38 -7.05 -19.35
N ASP A 986 4.68 -7.87 -18.57
CA ASP A 986 3.54 -8.65 -19.03
C ASP A 986 2.32 -7.74 -19.25
N GLN A 987 2.08 -6.80 -18.31
CA GLN A 987 1.08 -5.74 -18.49
C GLN A 987 1.40 -4.74 -19.62
N ARG A 988 2.67 -4.46 -19.92
CA ARG A 988 3.03 -3.65 -21.10
C ARG A 988 2.79 -4.38 -22.42
N LEU A 989 3.03 -5.70 -22.45
CA LEU A 989 2.84 -6.50 -23.64
C LEU A 989 1.36 -6.72 -24.00
N ILE A 990 0.49 -6.94 -23.01
CA ILE A 990 -0.96 -6.92 -23.27
C ILE A 990 -1.45 -5.52 -23.68
N GLY A 991 -0.86 -4.45 -23.13
CA GLY A 991 -1.12 -3.08 -23.59
C GLY A 991 -0.81 -2.87 -25.08
N SER A 992 0.34 -3.35 -25.56
CA SER A 992 0.69 -3.34 -27.00
C SER A 992 -0.36 -4.08 -27.84
N LEU A 993 -0.81 -5.26 -27.40
CA LEU A 993 -1.82 -6.05 -28.09
C LEU A 993 -3.19 -5.35 -28.17
N TYR A 994 -3.61 -4.67 -27.10
CA TYR A 994 -4.82 -3.83 -27.15
C TYR A 994 -4.64 -2.64 -28.11
N GLN A 995 -3.48 -1.99 -28.13
CA GLN A 995 -3.19 -0.88 -29.03
C GLN A 995 -3.26 -1.32 -30.51
N TRP A 996 -2.63 -2.46 -30.85
CA TRP A 996 -2.72 -3.03 -32.20
C TRP A 996 -4.14 -3.49 -32.56
N ALA A 997 -4.87 -4.11 -31.64
CA ALA A 997 -6.26 -4.51 -31.85
C ALA A 997 -7.17 -3.29 -32.14
N LEU A 998 -7.04 -2.21 -31.38
CA LEU A 998 -7.83 -0.98 -31.61
C LEU A 998 -7.45 -0.30 -32.93
N PHE A 999 -6.16 -0.29 -33.30
CA PHE A 999 -5.72 0.20 -34.62
C PHE A 999 -6.33 -0.62 -35.76
N ILE A 1000 -6.29 -1.96 -35.66
CA ILE A 1000 -6.88 -2.89 -36.64
C ILE A 1000 -8.39 -2.63 -36.77
N TRP A 1001 -9.11 -2.51 -35.66
CA TRP A 1001 -10.55 -2.29 -35.67
C TRP A 1001 -10.93 -0.93 -36.28
N LEU A 1002 -10.25 0.13 -35.87
CA LEU A 1002 -10.44 1.48 -36.41
C LEU A 1002 -10.14 1.55 -37.91
N TYR A 1003 -9.06 0.88 -38.36
CA TYR A 1003 -8.70 0.83 -39.78
C TYR A 1003 -9.77 0.13 -40.61
N CYS A 1004 -10.32 -0.98 -40.13
CA CYS A 1004 -11.43 -1.67 -40.81
C CYS A 1004 -12.71 -0.83 -40.87
N ILE A 1005 -13.02 -0.02 -39.84
CA ILE A 1005 -14.18 0.89 -39.86
C ILE A 1005 -14.02 1.99 -40.93
N VAL A 1006 -12.82 2.56 -41.06
CA VAL A 1006 -12.51 3.61 -42.06
C VAL A 1006 -12.37 3.04 -43.48
N HIS A 1007 -11.82 1.83 -43.60
CA HIS A 1007 -11.55 1.13 -44.85
C HIS A 1007 -12.26 -0.24 -44.87
N PRO A 1008 -13.60 -0.29 -45.00
CA PRO A 1008 -14.39 -1.52 -44.85
C PRO A 1008 -14.04 -2.65 -45.83
N ASP A 1009 -13.45 -2.33 -46.97
CA ASP A 1009 -13.00 -3.31 -47.96
C ASP A 1009 -11.45 -3.43 -48.01
N GLY A 1010 -10.74 -2.69 -47.14
CA GLY A 1010 -9.28 -2.60 -47.04
C GLY A 1010 -8.59 -3.78 -46.34
N MET A 1011 -9.24 -4.95 -46.29
CA MET A 1011 -8.73 -6.13 -45.55
C MET A 1011 -7.38 -6.65 -46.04
N ALA A 1012 -7.06 -6.45 -47.33
CA ALA A 1012 -5.78 -6.82 -47.92
C ALA A 1012 -4.74 -5.68 -47.91
N ASP A 1013 -5.01 -4.55 -47.25
CA ASP A 1013 -4.10 -3.40 -47.20
C ASP A 1013 -2.80 -3.74 -46.43
N VAL A 1014 -1.67 -3.38 -47.03
CA VAL A 1014 -0.32 -3.55 -46.47
C VAL A 1014 -0.20 -2.91 -45.08
N LYS A 1015 -0.85 -1.77 -44.82
CA LYS A 1015 -0.85 -1.11 -43.50
C LYS A 1015 -1.54 -1.97 -42.45
N LEU A 1016 -2.73 -2.48 -42.76
CA LEU A 1016 -3.51 -3.34 -41.86
C LEU A 1016 -2.74 -4.62 -41.55
N GLN A 1017 -2.25 -5.31 -42.58
CA GLN A 1017 -1.53 -6.58 -42.41
C GLN A 1017 -0.15 -6.40 -41.75
N THR A 1018 0.49 -5.24 -41.88
CA THR A 1018 1.69 -4.89 -41.07
C THR A 1018 1.35 -4.78 -39.58
N GLY A 1019 0.18 -4.22 -39.24
CA GLY A 1019 -0.32 -4.17 -37.86
C GLY A 1019 -0.63 -5.57 -37.32
N VAL A 1020 -1.32 -6.41 -38.11
CA VAL A 1020 -1.61 -7.81 -37.78
C VAL A 1020 -0.33 -8.59 -37.45
N LYS A 1021 0.72 -8.47 -38.28
CA LYS A 1021 1.98 -9.20 -38.07
C LYS A 1021 2.72 -8.77 -36.80
N ARG A 1022 2.79 -7.47 -36.50
CA ARG A 1022 3.36 -6.98 -35.23
C ARG A 1022 2.58 -7.47 -34.01
N ALA A 1023 1.25 -7.49 -34.10
CA ALA A 1023 0.40 -8.03 -33.05
C ALA A 1023 0.62 -9.54 -32.87
N ILE A 1024 0.90 -10.28 -33.94
CA ILE A 1024 1.22 -11.72 -33.88
C ILE A 1024 2.61 -11.97 -33.28
N GLU A 1025 3.62 -11.16 -33.60
CA GLU A 1025 4.92 -11.21 -32.92
C GLU A 1025 4.78 -10.99 -31.41
N ASP A 1026 3.90 -10.08 -30.97
CA ASP A 1026 3.60 -9.89 -29.54
C ASP A 1026 2.80 -11.05 -28.93
N LEU A 1027 1.82 -11.62 -29.66
CA LEU A 1027 1.12 -12.84 -29.23
C LEU A 1027 2.08 -14.03 -29.02
N GLU A 1028 3.13 -14.15 -29.84
CA GLU A 1028 4.09 -15.25 -29.71
C GLU A 1028 4.97 -15.13 -28.44
N LYS A 1029 5.29 -13.91 -28.01
CA LYS A 1029 6.08 -13.62 -26.81
C LYS A 1029 5.36 -13.98 -25.49
N ILE A 1030 4.02 -14.12 -25.49
CA ILE A 1030 3.26 -14.46 -24.28
C ILE A 1030 3.63 -15.88 -23.77
N GLN A 1031 4.06 -15.98 -22.51
CA GLN A 1031 4.26 -17.27 -21.82
C GLN A 1031 2.93 -17.93 -21.46
N THR A 1032 2.80 -19.23 -21.71
CA THR A 1032 1.55 -20.03 -21.69
C THR A 1032 0.93 -20.29 -20.29
N ALA A 1033 1.35 -19.55 -19.26
CA ALA A 1033 0.81 -19.65 -17.89
C ALA A 1033 0.71 -18.28 -17.19
N SER A 1034 0.81 -17.18 -17.94
CA SER A 1034 0.73 -15.81 -17.42
C SER A 1034 -0.71 -15.38 -17.12
N GLY A 1035 -0.89 -14.50 -16.13
CA GLY A 1035 -2.20 -13.92 -15.79
C GLY A 1035 -2.83 -13.10 -16.92
N ILE A 1036 -2.02 -12.65 -17.89
CA ILE A 1036 -2.43 -11.97 -19.13
C ILE A 1036 -3.60 -12.67 -19.82
N PHE A 1037 -3.63 -14.02 -19.78
CA PHE A 1037 -4.66 -14.81 -20.46
C PHE A 1037 -6.10 -14.42 -20.06
N SER A 1038 -6.33 -13.88 -18.85
CA SER A 1038 -7.67 -13.43 -18.42
C SER A 1038 -8.22 -12.24 -19.20
N CYS A 1039 -7.39 -11.51 -19.96
CA CYS A 1039 -7.77 -10.34 -20.75
C CYS A 1039 -7.37 -10.46 -22.23
N LEU A 1040 -6.96 -11.66 -22.67
CA LEU A 1040 -6.41 -11.92 -24.00
C LEU A 1040 -7.49 -12.13 -25.07
N LEU A 1041 -8.75 -12.33 -24.69
CA LEU A 1041 -9.82 -12.70 -25.61
C LEU A 1041 -10.14 -11.59 -26.62
N PHE A 1042 -10.33 -10.34 -26.17
CA PHE A 1042 -10.59 -9.20 -27.06
C PHE A 1042 -9.48 -9.00 -28.11
N PRO A 1043 -8.18 -8.85 -27.76
CA PRO A 1043 -7.15 -8.64 -28.78
C PRO A 1043 -7.03 -9.82 -29.75
N LEU A 1044 -7.06 -11.05 -29.23
CA LEU A 1044 -6.95 -12.26 -30.04
C LEU A 1044 -8.13 -12.43 -31.02
N PHE A 1045 -9.33 -11.98 -30.64
CA PHE A 1045 -10.51 -11.94 -31.50
C PHE A 1045 -10.32 -10.94 -32.65
N ILE A 1046 -9.97 -9.69 -32.36
CA ILE A 1046 -9.83 -8.62 -33.36
C ILE A 1046 -8.67 -8.89 -34.33
N ILE A 1047 -7.49 -9.24 -33.80
CA ILE A 1047 -6.32 -9.66 -34.60
C ILE A 1047 -6.71 -10.89 -35.45
N GLY A 1048 -7.49 -11.80 -34.86
CA GLY A 1048 -7.98 -13.00 -35.52
C GLY A 1048 -8.86 -12.69 -36.73
N THR A 1049 -9.90 -11.85 -36.58
CA THR A 1049 -10.78 -11.49 -37.70
C THR A 1049 -10.06 -10.79 -38.85
N ALA A 1050 -8.98 -10.06 -38.56
CA ALA A 1050 -8.12 -9.40 -39.56
C ALA A 1050 -7.05 -10.31 -40.21
N SER A 1051 -6.81 -11.51 -39.67
CA SER A 1051 -5.71 -12.39 -40.10
C SER A 1051 -6.01 -13.13 -41.42
N ILE A 1052 -5.50 -12.62 -42.55
CA ILE A 1052 -5.72 -13.25 -43.87
C ILE A 1052 -4.66 -14.29 -44.24
N GLU A 1053 -3.42 -14.17 -43.75
CA GLU A 1053 -2.34 -15.08 -44.16
C GLU A 1053 -2.41 -16.47 -43.50
N LYS A 1054 -2.08 -17.52 -44.27
CA LYS A 1054 -2.17 -18.92 -43.82
C LYS A 1054 -1.21 -19.31 -42.70
N ASN A 1055 -0.24 -18.46 -42.34
CA ASN A 1055 0.62 -18.67 -41.17
C ASN A 1055 0.03 -17.99 -39.94
N ASP A 1056 -0.32 -16.72 -40.08
CA ASP A 1056 -1.01 -15.88 -39.10
C ASP A 1056 -2.25 -16.58 -38.51
N ARG A 1057 -3.12 -17.12 -39.40
CA ARG A 1057 -4.28 -17.94 -39.01
C ARG A 1057 -3.92 -19.17 -38.17
N LYS A 1058 -2.73 -19.79 -38.34
CA LYS A 1058 -2.27 -20.92 -37.50
C LYS A 1058 -1.88 -20.44 -36.10
N VAL A 1059 -1.15 -19.32 -36.00
CA VAL A 1059 -0.73 -18.76 -34.70
C VAL A 1059 -1.95 -18.34 -33.89
N VAL A 1060 -2.88 -17.60 -34.51
CA VAL A 1060 -4.16 -17.24 -33.88
C VAL A 1060 -4.95 -18.48 -33.46
N LYS A 1061 -5.09 -19.49 -34.33
CA LYS A 1061 -5.81 -20.74 -33.99
C LYS A 1061 -5.14 -21.48 -32.81
N SER A 1062 -3.82 -21.53 -32.78
CA SER A 1062 -3.04 -22.12 -31.68
C SER A 1062 -3.22 -21.35 -30.38
N ARG A 1063 -3.18 -20.01 -30.41
CA ARG A 1063 -3.39 -19.16 -29.22
C ARG A 1063 -4.83 -19.25 -28.70
N PHE A 1064 -5.85 -19.35 -29.56
CA PHE A 1064 -7.22 -19.66 -29.13
C PHE A 1064 -7.33 -21.04 -28.47
N GLN A 1065 -6.64 -22.06 -29.01
CA GLN A 1065 -6.59 -23.39 -28.39
C GLN A 1065 -5.88 -23.34 -27.03
N SER A 1066 -4.79 -22.57 -26.90
CA SER A 1066 -4.12 -22.34 -25.61
C SER A 1066 -5.00 -21.60 -24.61
N LEU A 1067 -5.74 -20.57 -25.03
CA LEU A 1067 -6.65 -19.81 -24.16
C LEU A 1067 -7.86 -20.63 -23.72
N ALA A 1068 -8.48 -21.39 -24.63
CA ALA A 1068 -9.57 -22.31 -24.30
C ALA A 1068 -9.10 -23.45 -23.39
N ALA A 1069 -7.88 -23.95 -23.59
CA ALA A 1069 -7.26 -24.94 -22.72
C ALA A 1069 -6.92 -24.37 -21.34
N TRP A 1070 -6.43 -23.12 -21.23
CA TRP A 1070 -6.03 -22.48 -19.97
C TRP A 1070 -7.22 -22.02 -19.11
N SER A 1071 -8.28 -21.50 -19.74
CA SER A 1071 -9.43 -20.90 -19.05
C SER A 1071 -10.62 -21.84 -18.84
N GLY A 1072 -10.79 -22.86 -19.68
CA GLY A 1072 -12.00 -23.70 -19.69
C GLY A 1072 -13.30 -22.97 -20.10
N LEU A 1073 -13.29 -21.65 -20.32
CA LEU A 1073 -14.48 -20.84 -20.55
C LEU A 1073 -15.15 -21.13 -21.89
N GLY A 1074 -16.48 -21.16 -21.91
CA GLY A 1074 -17.28 -21.44 -23.10
C GLY A 1074 -17.16 -20.38 -24.20
N ASN A 1075 -17.19 -19.09 -23.83
CA ASN A 1075 -17.15 -17.97 -24.78
C ASN A 1075 -15.95 -18.02 -25.76
N VAL A 1076 -14.76 -18.43 -25.30
CA VAL A 1076 -13.55 -18.57 -26.12
C VAL A 1076 -13.76 -19.48 -27.33
N LYS A 1077 -14.52 -20.58 -27.16
CA LYS A 1077 -14.82 -21.56 -28.22
C LYS A 1077 -15.76 -20.99 -29.28
N ILE A 1078 -16.64 -20.06 -28.91
CA ILE A 1078 -17.58 -19.38 -29.82
C ILE A 1078 -16.87 -18.25 -30.57
N ALA A 1079 -16.08 -17.44 -29.86
CA ALA A 1079 -15.23 -16.40 -30.44
C ALA A 1079 -14.27 -16.98 -31.50
N GLN A 1080 -13.64 -18.13 -31.21
CA GLN A 1080 -12.80 -18.84 -32.18
C GLN A 1080 -13.57 -19.28 -33.45
N ARG A 1081 -14.86 -19.64 -33.32
CA ARG A 1081 -15.72 -20.01 -34.45
C ARG A 1081 -16.07 -18.80 -35.32
N ILE A 1082 -16.40 -17.66 -34.71
CA ILE A 1082 -16.70 -16.41 -35.42
C ILE A 1082 -15.45 -15.92 -36.20
N VAL A 1083 -14.27 -16.03 -35.61
CA VAL A 1083 -12.99 -15.77 -36.30
C VAL A 1083 -12.79 -16.71 -37.51
N GLN A 1084 -13.08 -18.00 -37.36
CA GLN A 1084 -13.00 -18.96 -38.47
C GLN A 1084 -14.03 -18.69 -39.58
N ASN A 1085 -15.26 -18.30 -39.22
CA ASN A 1085 -16.27 -17.86 -40.19
C ASN A 1085 -15.80 -16.62 -40.97
N SER A 1086 -15.15 -15.66 -40.31
CA SER A 1086 -14.59 -14.46 -40.97
C SER A 1086 -13.47 -14.81 -41.97
N TRP A 1087 -12.63 -15.81 -41.66
CA TRP A 1087 -11.65 -16.36 -42.60
C TRP A 1087 -12.31 -17.03 -43.81
N GLU A 1088 -13.34 -17.85 -43.58
CA GLU A 1088 -14.10 -18.47 -44.66
C GLU A 1088 -14.83 -17.44 -45.54
N ASN A 1089 -15.38 -16.38 -44.94
CA ASN A 1089 -16.05 -15.30 -45.66
C ASN A 1089 -15.06 -14.50 -46.51
N PHE A 1090 -13.85 -14.24 -46.00
CA PHE A 1090 -12.77 -13.64 -46.79
C PHE A 1090 -12.33 -14.54 -47.95
N ASP A 1091 -12.13 -15.84 -47.69
CA ASP A 1091 -11.74 -16.82 -48.72
C ASP A 1091 -12.84 -17.04 -49.78
N LYS A 1092 -14.09 -16.71 -49.46
CA LYS A 1092 -15.26 -16.68 -50.37
C LYS A 1092 -15.51 -15.30 -51.01
N ALA A 1093 -14.63 -14.32 -50.79
CA ALA A 1093 -14.74 -12.93 -51.26
C ALA A 1093 -16.04 -12.20 -50.85
N VAL A 1094 -16.59 -12.52 -49.67
CA VAL A 1094 -17.75 -11.81 -49.10
C VAL A 1094 -17.33 -10.39 -48.68
N PRO A 1095 -18.01 -9.32 -49.15
CA PRO A 1095 -17.72 -7.95 -48.73
C PRO A 1095 -17.81 -7.78 -47.21
N ARG A 1096 -16.96 -6.93 -46.63
CA ARG A 1096 -16.87 -6.72 -45.17
C ARG A 1096 -16.79 -8.03 -44.36
N SER A 1097 -16.02 -9.02 -44.83
CA SER A 1097 -15.84 -10.32 -44.16
C SER A 1097 -15.36 -10.26 -42.71
N TRP A 1098 -14.84 -9.10 -42.27
CA TRP A 1098 -14.45 -8.81 -40.89
C TRP A 1098 -15.61 -8.35 -39.99
N ASP A 1099 -16.78 -7.96 -40.52
CA ASP A 1099 -17.88 -7.43 -39.69
C ASP A 1099 -18.59 -8.55 -38.92
N TRP A 1100 -18.00 -8.91 -37.77
CA TRP A 1100 -18.45 -10.00 -36.93
C TRP A 1100 -19.85 -9.76 -36.36
N ILE A 1101 -20.30 -8.52 -36.16
CA ILE A 1101 -21.65 -8.28 -35.62
C ILE A 1101 -22.71 -8.66 -36.66
N ALA A 1102 -22.51 -8.32 -37.95
CA ALA A 1102 -23.41 -8.75 -39.02
C ALA A 1102 -23.51 -10.30 -39.11
N GLN A 1103 -22.39 -11.00 -38.89
CA GLN A 1103 -22.37 -12.47 -38.79
C GLN A 1103 -23.11 -12.98 -37.54
N MET A 1104 -22.90 -12.33 -36.40
CA MET A 1104 -23.51 -12.68 -35.11
C MET A 1104 -25.03 -12.48 -35.13
N GLU A 1105 -25.52 -11.37 -35.67
CA GLU A 1105 -26.94 -11.10 -35.89
C GLU A 1105 -27.58 -12.13 -36.84
N HIS A 1106 -26.95 -12.38 -37.99
CA HIS A 1106 -27.40 -13.38 -38.97
C HIS A 1106 -27.53 -14.79 -38.36
N HIS A 1107 -26.57 -15.19 -37.52
CA HIS A 1107 -26.58 -16.50 -36.86
C HIS A 1107 -27.28 -16.52 -35.49
N ARG A 1108 -27.81 -15.38 -35.01
CA ARG A 1108 -28.39 -15.19 -33.67
C ARG A 1108 -27.47 -15.62 -32.53
N ILE A 1109 -26.16 -15.38 -32.69
CA ILE A 1109 -25.11 -15.68 -31.72
C ILE A 1109 -24.77 -14.40 -30.96
N SER A 1110 -24.79 -14.43 -29.64
CA SER A 1110 -24.31 -13.35 -28.78
C SER A 1110 -23.16 -13.86 -27.89
N VAL A 1111 -22.05 -13.11 -27.83
CA VAL A 1111 -20.83 -13.52 -27.14
C VAL A 1111 -20.14 -12.29 -26.52
N PRO A 1112 -19.91 -12.27 -25.21
CA PRO A 1112 -18.99 -11.34 -24.58
C PRO A 1112 -17.54 -11.80 -24.84
N ILE A 1113 -16.71 -10.91 -25.39
CA ILE A 1113 -15.28 -11.16 -25.68
C ILE A 1113 -14.33 -10.59 -24.61
N THR A 1114 -14.84 -10.55 -23.38
CA THR A 1114 -14.20 -10.10 -22.13
C THR A 1114 -13.07 -11.01 -21.67
#